data_AF-A0A2V9T4E1-F1
#
_entry.id   AF-A0A2V9T4E1-F1
#
_cell.length_a   1.000
_cell.length_b   1.000
_cell.length_c   1.000
_cell.angle_alpha   90.00
_cell.angle_beta   90.00
_cell.angle_gamma   90.00
#
_symmetry.space_group_name_H-M   'P 1'
#
loop_
_entity.id
_entity.type
_entity.pdbx_description
1 polymer ?
#
loop_
_entity_poly.entity_id
_entity_poly.type
_entity_poly.pdbx_seq_one_letter_code
_entity_poly.pdbx_strand_id
1 'polypeptide(L)'
;MDFNTGSFTHSIRFSLLEFRNSIVDGEPPQGIDNPIPGLGINIGAPILGDCVFSGGGSFCGGPNFLAPQATPQSNHQIKYDGSKTVGNHVLRYGMGFNHIQGGGFAGFVFFPQVGTTSAGTNSDPTSYPADYVELGNGIAFSTPFPAFGYPGGGLGPDNRFETYMGDGWKIRPNFTLTYGLHYVHDTGRVDSDLGPQPVLDMWGPGLGRRVRTPGTNFGPQAGFAWDMRGNGKTVIRGGGGLFYENSIWNNVLFDSPPRLTKGIFLDIPFVCFAGAATPFPWPSDPGPAGAPIAPTATFPNGSGVSIGGGQVSPNFCSGQGFTIAQAAPGILALGAAFRAAAAAHPPTPQPNPNFVGTALNAANANGFDVFAPNYRTPRSWQMNIGFEHQIRQGMVFTADYIRNIGEHFLIVVDPNHSGAARSFNLNNANAARALAQTSATTFGAASNCPPGIGQASCMINAFGGGAAGVAGAQAAYSAAGLDSNIQANGGAPCPKCAFPGFNSVSGNTGAVGVLDLLEPVGRSVYSGLQMKLVQKVSNPMRGVKAANFQVSYALSKFTSQVHDQDFVTLAENNDNPTQFTGPDGLDRKHQISFGGTFELPFFTRISLVGHFYSALPQNIFLPQLTSGGEIFATDWLGSGLGSGSPGEPVPGTQIGQFERGTNAGNLQNVINTYNSKFAGTLTPAGNMLVNNNVMTSADMTALGWVMPQLPNVAPGAVDFGWLKGFDFKAAWPIKVTERVRVEPSVSIFNLFNFANSFLGGNLPLEQLTPGSNGMLASNSVGGVTRQNILPFRATFASGTYAFGAPRQIEFGLKVDF
;
A
#
# COMPACT_ATOMS: atom_id res chain seq x y z
N MET A 1 -30.53 -27.66 -3.51
CA MET A 1 -31.81 -28.39 -3.33
C MET A 1 -32.84 -27.40 -2.84
N ASP A 2 -33.98 -27.31 -3.52
CA ASP A 2 -35.11 -26.46 -3.12
C ASP A 2 -36.34 -27.32 -2.95
N PHE A 3 -37.08 -27.11 -1.86
CA PHE A 3 -38.33 -27.81 -1.60
C PHE A 3 -39.22 -27.00 -0.67
N ASN A 4 -40.51 -27.35 -0.65
CA ASN A 4 -41.50 -26.70 0.19
C ASN A 4 -42.12 -27.71 1.14
N THR A 5 -42.39 -27.30 2.37
CA THR A 5 -43.13 -28.10 3.38
C THR A 5 -44.29 -27.26 3.91
N GLY A 6 -45.49 -27.48 3.36
CA GLY A 6 -46.64 -26.62 3.65
C GLY A 6 -46.40 -25.18 3.18
N SER A 7 -46.49 -24.20 4.08
CA SER A 7 -46.23 -22.78 3.79
C SER A 7 -44.77 -22.35 3.95
N PHE A 8 -43.87 -23.30 4.22
CA PHE A 8 -42.44 -23.05 4.33
C PHE A 8 -41.74 -23.36 3.02
N THR A 9 -40.78 -22.52 2.65
CA THR A 9 -39.81 -22.80 1.59
C THR A 9 -38.44 -23.03 2.19
N HIS A 10 -37.69 -23.96 1.59
CA HIS A 10 -36.37 -24.38 2.03
C HIS A 10 -35.41 -24.39 0.84
N SER A 11 -34.21 -23.87 1.07
CA SER A 11 -33.11 -23.89 0.11
C SER A 11 -31.84 -24.34 0.83
N ILE A 12 -31.27 -25.45 0.39
CA ILE A 12 -29.96 -25.92 0.83
C ILE A 12 -28.97 -25.76 -0.33
N ARG A 13 -27.81 -25.18 -0.04
CA ARG A 13 -26.73 -24.96 -1.00
C ARG A 13 -25.41 -25.48 -0.43
N PHE A 14 -24.61 -26.05 -1.31
CA PHE A 14 -23.22 -26.40 -1.06
C PHE A 14 -22.39 -25.67 -2.10
N SER A 15 -21.25 -25.14 -1.71
CA SER A 15 -20.31 -24.46 -2.60
C SER A 15 -18.89 -24.90 -2.29
N LEU A 16 -18.14 -25.18 -3.34
CA LEU A 16 -16.69 -25.27 -3.31
C LEU A 16 -16.17 -24.14 -4.18
N LEU A 17 -15.31 -23.30 -3.63
CA LEU A 17 -14.62 -22.26 -4.37
C LEU A 17 -13.12 -22.43 -4.16
N GLU A 18 -12.38 -22.58 -5.26
CA GLU A 18 -10.93 -22.49 -5.27
C GLU A 18 -10.50 -21.16 -5.88
N PHE A 19 -9.59 -20.49 -5.19
CA PHE A 19 -8.90 -19.30 -5.67
C PHE A 19 -7.41 -19.59 -5.76
N ARG A 20 -6.78 -19.16 -6.86
CA ARG A 20 -5.34 -19.25 -7.04
C ARG A 20 -4.85 -17.97 -7.70
N ASN A 21 -3.96 -17.27 -7.02
CA ASN A 21 -3.22 -16.15 -7.57
C ASN A 21 -1.72 -16.49 -7.55
N SER A 22 -0.99 -16.04 -8.56
CA SER A 22 0.47 -16.22 -8.61
C SER A 22 1.15 -15.05 -9.30
N ILE A 23 2.26 -14.62 -8.72
CA ILE A 23 3.20 -13.67 -9.36
C ILE A 23 4.44 -14.48 -9.72
N VAL A 24 4.76 -14.48 -11.01
CA VAL A 24 6.00 -15.07 -11.53
C VAL A 24 6.87 -13.97 -12.06
N ASP A 25 8.19 -14.19 -12.01
CA ASP A 25 9.12 -13.24 -12.62
C ASP A 25 8.89 -13.24 -14.12
N GLY A 26 8.49 -12.08 -14.62
CA GLY A 26 7.87 -11.94 -15.94
C GLY A 26 8.81 -11.36 -16.99
N GLU A 27 10.12 -11.27 -16.73
CA GLU A 27 11.10 -10.66 -17.64
C GLU A 27 10.83 -11.10 -19.09
N PRO A 28 10.25 -10.21 -19.93
CA PRO A 28 9.97 -10.56 -21.31
C PRO A 28 11.29 -10.72 -22.07
N PRO A 29 11.36 -11.62 -23.05
CA PRO A 29 12.47 -11.63 -23.99
C PRO A 29 12.37 -10.35 -24.84
N GLN A 30 13.27 -9.38 -24.54
CA GLN A 30 13.48 -8.10 -25.21
C GLN A 30 12.62 -6.92 -24.70
N GLY A 31 13.26 -5.99 -23.97
CA GLY A 31 12.76 -4.61 -23.89
C GLY A 31 13.03 -3.81 -22.61
N ILE A 32 13.46 -4.43 -21.51
CA ILE A 32 13.86 -3.70 -20.28
C ILE A 32 15.37 -3.87 -20.12
N ASP A 33 16.09 -2.76 -19.89
CA ASP A 33 17.51 -2.80 -19.53
C ASP A 33 17.65 -3.55 -18.20
N ASN A 34 18.21 -4.76 -18.26
CA ASN A 34 18.64 -5.54 -17.10
C ASN A 34 20.17 -5.67 -17.15
N PRO A 35 20.91 -4.64 -16.70
CA PRO A 35 22.36 -4.57 -16.90
C PRO A 35 23.11 -5.63 -16.08
N ILE A 36 22.49 -6.19 -15.03
CA ILE A 36 23.07 -7.23 -14.17
C ILE A 36 22.01 -8.33 -13.96
N PRO A 37 22.02 -9.40 -14.78
CA PRO A 37 21.05 -10.49 -14.65
C PRO A 37 20.99 -11.10 -13.25
N GLY A 38 19.78 -11.27 -12.72
CA GLY A 38 19.53 -11.83 -11.39
C GLY A 38 19.61 -10.84 -10.23
N LEU A 39 19.85 -9.55 -10.51
CA LEU A 39 19.89 -8.46 -9.54
C LEU A 39 18.87 -7.39 -9.93
N GLY A 40 17.90 -7.11 -9.05
CA GLY A 40 17.01 -5.97 -9.22
C GLY A 40 17.73 -4.68 -8.87
N ILE A 41 17.63 -3.66 -9.72
CA ILE A 41 18.32 -2.37 -9.57
C ILE A 41 17.31 -1.24 -9.57
N ASN A 42 17.43 -0.37 -8.58
CA ASN A 42 16.57 0.79 -8.42
C ASN A 42 17.35 2.06 -8.03
N ILE A 43 17.21 3.13 -8.81
CA ILE A 43 17.96 4.38 -8.63
C ILE A 43 16.99 5.54 -8.40
N GLY A 44 17.25 6.36 -7.38
CA GLY A 44 16.46 7.55 -7.08
C GLY A 44 15.07 7.24 -6.53
N ALA A 45 14.91 6.07 -5.91
CA ALA A 45 13.71 5.73 -5.18
C ALA A 45 13.65 6.54 -3.88
N PRO A 46 12.50 7.10 -3.52
CA PRO A 46 12.40 7.86 -2.29
C PRO A 46 12.43 6.99 -1.04
N ILE A 47 11.99 5.74 -1.11
CA ILE A 47 12.02 4.75 -0.01
C ILE A 47 12.17 3.34 -0.59
N LEU A 48 13.06 2.55 0.03
CA LEU A 48 13.39 1.13 -0.21
C LEU A 48 13.88 0.81 -1.64
N GLY A 49 14.90 -0.05 -1.71
CA GLY A 49 15.71 -0.33 -2.91
C GLY A 49 15.02 -1.13 -4.02
N ASP A 50 13.68 -1.07 -4.14
CA ASP A 50 12.92 -1.90 -5.09
C ASP A 50 12.07 -1.11 -6.10
N CYS A 51 11.97 -1.69 -7.28
CA CYS A 51 11.25 -1.15 -8.43
C CYS A 51 9.75 -0.88 -8.20
N VAL A 52 9.10 -1.63 -7.32
CA VAL A 52 7.64 -1.65 -7.15
C VAL A 52 7.19 -0.41 -6.38
N PHE A 53 7.98 0.04 -5.41
CA PHE A 53 7.72 1.23 -4.61
C PHE A 53 8.56 2.45 -4.99
N SER A 54 9.41 2.32 -6.02
CA SER A 54 10.27 3.41 -6.51
C SER A 54 9.53 4.70 -6.90
N GLY A 55 8.22 4.64 -7.13
CA GLY A 55 7.38 5.79 -7.48
C GLY A 55 7.83 6.52 -8.75
N GLY A 56 8.63 5.88 -9.60
CA GLY A 56 9.24 6.52 -10.76
C GLY A 56 10.64 7.07 -10.49
N GLY A 57 11.46 6.34 -9.72
CA GLY A 57 12.91 6.58 -9.62
C GLY A 57 13.59 6.77 -10.99
N SER A 58 14.81 7.31 -10.99
CA SER A 58 15.58 7.61 -12.20
C SER A 58 15.85 6.37 -13.07
N PHE A 59 15.92 5.18 -12.48
CA PHE A 59 16.03 3.91 -13.19
C PHE A 59 15.44 2.77 -12.35
N CYS A 60 14.77 1.83 -13.01
CA CYS A 60 14.30 0.59 -12.40
C CYS A 60 14.37 -0.54 -13.45
N GLY A 61 15.01 -1.66 -13.09
CA GLY A 61 15.14 -2.83 -13.96
C GLY A 61 15.61 -4.09 -13.22
N GLY A 62 15.47 -5.25 -13.85
CA GLY A 62 15.83 -6.55 -13.28
C GLY A 62 14.65 -7.35 -12.71
N PRO A 63 14.93 -8.46 -12.00
CA PRO A 63 13.90 -9.37 -11.51
C PRO A 63 12.95 -8.71 -10.50
N ASN A 64 11.68 -9.10 -10.57
CA ASN A 64 10.65 -8.54 -9.70
C ASN A 64 10.86 -8.93 -8.22
N PHE A 65 10.98 -7.94 -7.32
CA PHE A 65 11.04 -8.10 -5.86
C PHE A 65 9.92 -9.01 -5.31
N LEU A 66 8.72 -8.93 -5.89
CA LEU A 66 7.55 -9.68 -5.46
C LEU A 66 7.53 -11.13 -5.98
N ALA A 67 8.43 -11.54 -6.85
CA ALA A 67 8.41 -12.88 -7.45
C ALA A 67 9.45 -13.82 -6.81
N PRO A 68 9.11 -15.10 -6.60
CA PRO A 68 7.83 -15.76 -6.89
C PRO A 68 6.82 -15.69 -5.73
N GLN A 69 5.53 -15.59 -6.05
CA GLN A 69 4.43 -15.67 -5.09
C GLN A 69 3.33 -16.62 -5.57
N ALA A 70 2.71 -17.33 -4.63
CA ALA A 70 1.49 -18.08 -4.87
C ALA A 70 0.55 -18.00 -3.66
N THR A 71 -0.72 -17.70 -3.91
CA THR A 71 -1.76 -17.60 -2.86
C THR A 71 -2.97 -18.46 -3.24
N PRO A 72 -2.95 -19.77 -2.91
CA PRO A 72 -4.13 -20.61 -2.97
C PRO A 72 -5.10 -20.38 -1.80
N GLN A 73 -6.39 -20.52 -2.07
CA GLN A 73 -7.45 -20.58 -1.06
C GLN A 73 -8.52 -21.58 -1.49
N SER A 74 -9.08 -22.32 -0.52
CA SER A 74 -10.23 -23.21 -0.72
C SER A 74 -11.32 -22.89 0.30
N ASN A 75 -12.55 -22.75 -0.20
CA ASN A 75 -13.72 -22.45 0.61
C ASN A 75 -14.75 -23.57 0.45
N HIS A 76 -15.13 -24.19 1.56
CA HIS A 76 -16.15 -25.24 1.61
C HIS A 76 -17.35 -24.70 2.40
N GLN A 77 -18.42 -24.34 1.68
CA GLN A 77 -19.60 -23.72 2.28
C GLN A 77 -20.81 -24.66 2.24
N ILE A 78 -21.54 -24.73 3.34
CA ILE A 78 -22.91 -25.20 3.41
C ILE A 78 -23.81 -24.06 3.89
N LYS A 79 -24.96 -23.89 3.26
CA LYS A 79 -25.94 -22.87 3.63
C LYS A 79 -27.35 -23.42 3.58
N TYR A 80 -28.14 -23.05 4.59
CA TYR A 80 -29.58 -23.25 4.63
C TYR A 80 -30.29 -21.89 4.69
N ASP A 81 -31.25 -21.70 3.79
CA ASP A 81 -32.15 -20.55 3.76
C ASP A 81 -33.60 -21.05 3.85
N GLY A 82 -34.38 -20.46 4.75
CA GLY A 82 -35.79 -20.75 4.96
C GLY A 82 -36.65 -19.49 4.86
N SER A 83 -37.88 -19.63 4.37
CA SER A 83 -38.85 -18.55 4.45
C SER A 83 -40.27 -19.04 4.71
N LYS A 84 -41.09 -18.16 5.26
CA LYS A 84 -42.52 -18.42 5.51
C LYS A 84 -43.32 -17.15 5.32
N THR A 85 -44.38 -17.22 4.52
CA THR A 85 -45.37 -16.15 4.42
C THR A 85 -46.46 -16.36 5.47
N VAL A 86 -46.70 -15.36 6.31
CA VAL A 86 -47.73 -15.36 7.35
C VAL A 86 -48.52 -14.05 7.29
N GLY A 87 -49.72 -14.10 6.73
CA GLY A 87 -50.51 -12.88 6.50
C GLY A 87 -49.75 -11.88 5.61
N ASN A 88 -49.52 -10.68 6.14
CA ASN A 88 -48.78 -9.62 5.47
C ASN A 88 -47.26 -9.65 5.72
N HIS A 89 -46.76 -10.71 6.39
CA HIS A 89 -45.35 -10.88 6.73
C HIS A 89 -44.70 -11.96 5.87
N VAL A 90 -43.44 -11.74 5.53
CA VAL A 90 -42.56 -12.74 4.91
C VAL A 90 -41.35 -12.89 5.81
N LEU A 91 -41.41 -13.89 6.69
CA LEU A 91 -40.31 -14.22 7.58
C LEU A 91 -39.21 -14.92 6.79
N ARG A 92 -37.97 -14.50 6.97
CA ARG A 92 -36.78 -15.09 6.35
C ARG A 92 -35.75 -15.38 7.42
N TYR A 93 -35.10 -16.53 7.32
CA TYR A 93 -34.08 -16.94 8.26
C TYR A 93 -33.12 -17.90 7.57
N GLY A 94 -31.90 -17.98 8.05
CA GLY A 94 -30.93 -18.90 7.49
C GLY A 94 -29.70 -19.03 8.36
N MET A 95 -28.91 -20.06 8.06
CA MET A 95 -27.66 -20.36 8.71
C MET A 95 -26.64 -20.86 7.69
N GLY A 96 -25.39 -20.51 7.89
CA GLY A 96 -24.28 -20.87 7.02
C GLY A 96 -23.06 -21.27 7.83
N PHE A 97 -22.31 -22.22 7.28
CA PHE A 97 -20.97 -22.57 7.72
C PHE A 97 -20.05 -22.54 6.51
N ASN A 98 -18.94 -21.82 6.60
CA ASN A 98 -17.92 -21.79 5.56
C ASN A 98 -16.55 -22.08 6.18
N HIS A 99 -15.92 -23.16 5.74
CA HIS A 99 -14.54 -23.49 6.09
C HIS A 99 -13.61 -22.94 5.02
N ILE A 100 -12.76 -22.00 5.41
CA ILE A 100 -11.87 -21.25 4.52
C ILE A 100 -10.44 -21.59 4.90
N GLN A 101 -9.76 -22.34 4.04
CA GLN A 101 -8.34 -22.62 4.16
C GLN A 101 -7.57 -21.68 3.23
N GLY A 102 -6.70 -20.85 3.79
CA GLY A 102 -5.72 -20.07 3.03
C GLY A 102 -4.35 -20.74 3.06
N GLY A 103 -3.48 -20.36 2.14
CA GLY A 103 -2.07 -20.73 2.24
C GLY A 103 -1.27 -20.18 1.08
N GLY A 104 0.00 -20.55 1.02
CA GLY A 104 0.87 -20.14 -0.06
C GLY A 104 2.29 -19.82 0.39
N PHE A 105 3.01 -19.14 -0.48
CA PHE A 105 4.34 -18.62 -0.20
C PHE A 105 4.51 -17.28 -0.90
N ALA A 106 5.37 -16.44 -0.32
CA ALA A 106 5.83 -15.20 -0.92
C ALA A 106 7.36 -15.14 -0.82
N GLY A 107 8.04 -15.45 -1.93
CA GLY A 107 9.49 -15.36 -2.02
C GLY A 107 9.94 -13.95 -2.32
N PHE A 108 9.63 -13.00 -1.44
CA PHE A 108 10.13 -11.64 -1.58
C PHE A 108 11.65 -11.63 -1.63
N VAL A 109 12.22 -10.79 -2.50
CA VAL A 109 13.67 -10.69 -2.67
C VAL A 109 14.32 -12.05 -2.95
N PHE A 110 13.59 -12.98 -3.59
CA PHE A 110 14.20 -14.26 -3.99
C PHE A 110 15.44 -13.99 -4.87
N PHE A 111 15.33 -12.96 -5.71
CA PHE A 111 16.44 -12.27 -6.33
C PHE A 111 16.83 -11.04 -5.49
N PRO A 112 18.12 -10.87 -5.15
CA PRO A 112 18.59 -9.69 -4.43
C PRO A 112 18.15 -8.39 -5.10
N GLN A 113 17.86 -7.37 -4.29
CA GLN A 113 17.63 -6.00 -4.76
C GLN A 113 18.77 -5.10 -4.33
N VAL A 114 19.10 -4.11 -5.15
CA VAL A 114 20.05 -3.06 -4.82
C VAL A 114 19.58 -1.70 -5.30
N GLY A 115 19.84 -0.65 -4.53
CA GLY A 115 19.55 0.70 -4.96
C GLY A 115 20.19 1.81 -4.15
N THR A 116 19.84 3.04 -4.55
CA THR A 116 20.21 4.28 -3.86
C THR A 116 19.08 5.30 -3.98
N THR A 117 18.95 6.16 -2.96
CA THR A 117 18.09 7.34 -3.00
C THR A 117 18.74 8.49 -3.79
N SER A 118 20.04 8.39 -4.10
CA SER A 118 20.79 9.41 -4.84
C SER A 118 20.27 9.53 -6.28
N ALA A 119 19.66 10.66 -6.60
CA ALA A 119 19.37 11.04 -7.97
C ALA A 119 20.61 11.67 -8.61
N GLY A 120 20.97 11.22 -9.82
CA GLY A 120 22.15 11.69 -10.54
C GLY A 120 21.89 11.78 -12.04
N THR A 121 22.86 12.32 -12.79
CA THR A 121 22.77 12.47 -14.26
C THR A 121 23.47 11.34 -15.02
N ASN A 122 24.03 10.34 -14.33
CA ASN A 122 24.72 9.24 -15.00
C ASN A 122 23.71 8.29 -15.65
N SER A 123 23.85 8.07 -16.95
CA SER A 123 23.00 7.13 -17.71
C SER A 123 23.26 5.67 -17.37
N ASP A 124 24.41 5.35 -16.75
CA ASP A 124 24.72 4.00 -16.30
C ASP A 124 24.21 3.77 -14.87
N PRO A 125 23.12 3.00 -14.68
CA PRO A 125 22.55 2.75 -13.36
C PRO A 125 23.49 1.92 -12.45
N THR A 126 24.47 1.21 -13.00
CA THR A 126 25.39 0.39 -12.21
C THR A 126 26.54 1.19 -11.59
N SER A 127 26.71 2.44 -12.00
CA SER A 127 27.74 3.35 -11.48
C SER A 127 27.39 3.99 -10.12
N TYR A 128 26.12 3.90 -9.73
CA TYR A 128 25.62 4.47 -8.48
C TYR A 128 26.08 3.67 -7.26
N PRO A 129 26.09 4.27 -6.06
CA PRO A 129 26.45 3.57 -4.82
C PRO A 129 25.43 2.46 -4.47
N ALA A 130 25.93 1.35 -3.91
CA ALA A 130 25.10 0.28 -3.35
C ALA A 130 24.68 0.62 -1.90
N ASP A 131 23.78 1.59 -1.75
CA ASP A 131 23.37 2.09 -0.43
C ASP A 131 22.38 1.15 0.28
N TYR A 132 21.45 0.59 -0.49
CA TYR A 132 20.40 -0.30 0.00
C TYR A 132 20.54 -1.63 -0.71
N VAL A 133 20.77 -2.70 0.04
CA VAL A 133 20.83 -4.07 -0.50
C VAL A 133 19.97 -4.96 0.37
N GLU A 134 19.07 -5.69 -0.26
CA GLU A 134 18.22 -6.68 0.39
C GLU A 134 18.54 -8.08 -0.14
N LEU A 135 18.51 -9.07 0.75
CA LEU A 135 18.64 -10.48 0.40
C LEU A 135 17.43 -11.26 0.94
N GLY A 136 16.84 -12.15 0.15
CA GLY A 136 15.83 -13.10 0.63
C GLY A 136 16.40 -14.49 0.91
N ASN A 137 15.94 -15.12 1.99
CA ASN A 137 16.34 -16.50 2.35
C ASN A 137 15.76 -17.58 1.43
N GLY A 138 14.76 -17.23 0.60
CA GLY A 138 14.13 -18.12 -0.37
C GLY A 138 13.20 -19.20 0.20
N ILE A 139 12.96 -19.23 1.52
CA ILE A 139 12.01 -20.18 2.15
C ILE A 139 10.57 -19.80 1.82
N ALA A 140 10.29 -18.49 1.74
CA ALA A 140 9.03 -17.91 1.26
C ALA A 140 7.76 -18.23 2.08
N PHE A 141 7.82 -19.11 3.08
CA PHE A 141 6.71 -19.41 3.98
C PHE A 141 6.67 -18.43 5.16
N SER A 142 5.47 -17.99 5.54
CA SER A 142 5.23 -17.14 6.72
C SER A 142 4.86 -17.92 7.97
N THR A 143 4.38 -19.16 7.83
CA THR A 143 3.93 -19.99 8.94
C THR A 143 4.52 -21.40 8.81
N PRO A 144 4.62 -22.16 9.92
CA PRO A 144 5.11 -23.52 9.90
C PRO A 144 4.04 -24.53 9.49
N PHE A 145 2.80 -24.08 9.31
CA PHE A 145 1.66 -24.96 9.12
C PHE A 145 1.60 -25.41 7.65
N PRO A 146 1.50 -26.70 7.37
CA PRO A 146 1.35 -27.17 6.00
C PRO A 146 -0.07 -26.91 5.47
N ALA A 147 -0.19 -26.49 4.21
CA ALA A 147 -1.47 -26.37 3.50
C ALA A 147 -1.26 -26.53 1.99
N PHE A 148 -2.29 -26.99 1.27
CA PHE A 148 -2.26 -27.14 -0.21
C PHE A 148 -1.08 -27.97 -0.76
N GLY A 149 -0.56 -28.91 0.03
CA GLY A 149 0.58 -29.74 -0.34
C GLY A 149 1.96 -29.10 -0.10
N TYR A 150 2.00 -27.87 0.42
CA TYR A 150 3.24 -27.22 0.85
C TYR A 150 3.64 -27.64 2.27
N PRO A 151 4.96 -27.68 2.57
CA PRO A 151 5.46 -28.03 3.91
C PRO A 151 5.28 -26.90 4.96
N GLY A 152 4.90 -25.70 4.53
CA GLY A 152 4.62 -24.53 5.37
C GLY A 152 3.68 -23.54 4.66
N GLY A 153 3.45 -22.37 5.27
CA GLY A 153 2.69 -21.27 4.69
C GLY A 153 1.16 -21.44 4.70
N GLY A 154 0.63 -22.36 5.49
CA GLY A 154 -0.80 -22.50 5.75
C GLY A 154 -1.34 -21.36 6.59
N LEU A 155 -2.48 -20.82 6.20
CA LEU A 155 -3.18 -19.73 6.88
C LEU A 155 -4.59 -20.18 7.30
N GLY A 156 -4.98 -19.85 8.53
CA GLY A 156 -6.22 -20.35 9.12
C GLY A 156 -6.10 -21.81 9.57
N PRO A 157 -7.19 -22.61 9.50
CA PRO A 157 -8.43 -22.32 8.80
C PRO A 157 -9.28 -21.26 9.50
N ASP A 158 -9.98 -20.46 8.71
CA ASP A 158 -11.08 -19.64 9.21
C ASP A 158 -12.40 -20.40 9.06
N ASN A 159 -13.06 -20.67 10.18
CA ASN A 159 -14.41 -21.21 10.19
C ASN A 159 -15.39 -20.07 10.43
N ARG A 160 -16.16 -19.73 9.39
CA ARG A 160 -17.19 -18.70 9.45
C ARG A 160 -18.55 -19.29 9.73
N PHE A 161 -19.17 -18.81 10.80
CA PHE A 161 -20.56 -19.07 11.14
C PHE A 161 -21.40 -17.85 10.81
N GLU A 162 -22.50 -18.06 10.10
CA GLU A 162 -23.45 -17.01 9.76
C GLU A 162 -24.85 -17.43 10.15
N THR A 163 -25.64 -16.53 10.71
CA THR A 163 -27.08 -16.73 10.89
C THR A 163 -27.83 -15.43 10.76
N TYR A 164 -29.01 -15.45 10.16
CA TYR A 164 -29.85 -14.27 10.05
C TYR A 164 -31.31 -14.59 10.32
N MET A 165 -32.03 -13.55 10.72
CA MET A 165 -33.48 -13.53 10.79
C MET A 165 -33.99 -12.16 10.36
N GLY A 166 -35.08 -12.13 9.62
CA GLY A 166 -35.73 -10.89 9.20
C GLY A 166 -37.17 -11.09 8.79
N ASP A 167 -37.86 -9.97 8.60
CA ASP A 167 -39.25 -9.88 8.22
C ASP A 167 -39.44 -8.84 7.11
N GLY A 168 -40.15 -9.24 6.06
CA GLY A 168 -40.74 -8.34 5.09
C GLY A 168 -42.21 -8.12 5.39
N TRP A 169 -42.53 -6.97 5.99
CA TRP A 169 -43.87 -6.61 6.41
C TRP A 169 -44.54 -5.65 5.41
N LYS A 170 -45.58 -6.14 4.73
CA LYS A 170 -46.44 -5.33 3.88
C LYS A 170 -47.50 -4.61 4.72
N ILE A 171 -47.11 -3.49 5.35
CA ILE A 171 -47.98 -2.69 6.22
C ILE A 171 -49.19 -2.14 5.44
N ARG A 172 -48.99 -1.74 4.17
CA ARG A 172 -50.05 -1.30 3.24
C ARG A 172 -49.84 -1.93 1.86
N PRO A 173 -50.86 -1.98 0.98
CA PRO A 173 -50.72 -2.49 -0.38
C PRO A 173 -49.56 -1.87 -1.17
N ASN A 174 -49.22 -0.62 -0.86
CA ASN A 174 -48.20 0.20 -1.48
C ASN A 174 -46.99 0.52 -0.57
N PHE A 175 -46.91 -0.03 0.65
CA PHE A 175 -45.80 0.21 1.58
C PHE A 175 -45.33 -1.09 2.21
N THR A 176 -44.05 -1.42 1.99
CA THR A 176 -43.39 -2.58 2.58
C THR A 176 -42.20 -2.12 3.42
N LEU A 177 -42.13 -2.60 4.65
CA LEU A 177 -40.98 -2.45 5.54
C LEU A 177 -40.22 -3.78 5.57
N THR A 178 -38.90 -3.74 5.49
CA THR A 178 -38.03 -4.90 5.65
C THR A 178 -37.06 -4.62 6.78
N TYR A 179 -36.91 -5.54 7.71
CA TYR A 179 -35.94 -5.41 8.80
C TYR A 179 -35.40 -6.78 9.19
N GLY A 180 -34.18 -6.81 9.71
CA GLY A 180 -33.55 -8.05 10.10
C GLY A 180 -32.24 -7.84 10.84
N LEU A 181 -31.72 -8.95 11.34
CA LEU A 181 -30.46 -9.03 12.04
C LEU A 181 -29.64 -10.17 11.44
N HIS A 182 -28.39 -9.86 11.11
CA HIS A 182 -27.40 -10.85 10.70
C HIS A 182 -26.33 -10.98 11.80
N TYR A 183 -25.86 -12.18 12.05
CA TYR A 183 -24.72 -12.46 12.91
C TYR A 183 -23.67 -13.21 12.10
N VAL A 184 -22.43 -12.75 12.19
CA VAL A 184 -21.26 -13.41 11.59
C VAL A 184 -20.24 -13.67 12.68
N HIS A 185 -19.56 -14.80 12.65
CA HIS A 185 -18.42 -15.06 13.51
C HIS A 185 -17.35 -15.82 12.74
N ASP A 186 -16.17 -15.23 12.69
CA ASP A 186 -14.96 -15.80 12.11
C ASP A 186 -14.03 -16.25 13.23
N THR A 187 -13.34 -17.37 13.01
CA THR A 187 -12.48 -18.00 14.04
C THR A 187 -11.00 -17.92 13.72
N GLY A 188 -10.62 -17.66 12.46
CA GLY A 188 -9.23 -17.73 11.99
C GLY A 188 -8.80 -16.56 11.10
N ARG A 189 -9.45 -15.39 11.20
CA ARG A 189 -9.11 -14.17 10.45
C ARG A 189 -7.99 -13.32 11.05
N VAL A 190 -7.57 -13.70 12.24
CA VAL A 190 -6.48 -13.12 13.02
C VAL A 190 -5.79 -14.27 13.74
N ASP A 191 -4.49 -14.18 14.00
CA ASP A 191 -3.65 -15.19 14.68
C ASP A 191 -3.91 -15.28 16.19
N SER A 192 -5.20 -15.30 16.55
CA SER A 192 -5.65 -15.44 17.93
C SER A 192 -5.33 -16.80 18.52
N ASP A 193 -5.02 -17.82 17.72
CA ASP A 193 -4.62 -19.15 18.15
C ASP A 193 -3.19 -19.21 18.70
N LEU A 194 -2.31 -18.26 18.35
CA LEU A 194 -0.94 -18.17 18.86
C LEU A 194 -0.84 -17.89 20.38
N GLY A 195 -1.96 -17.52 21.03
CA GLY A 195 -2.01 -17.26 22.47
C GLY A 195 -1.49 -15.87 22.87
N PRO A 196 -1.34 -15.60 24.17
CA PRO A 196 -0.75 -14.36 24.65
C PRO A 196 0.76 -14.33 24.40
N GLN A 197 1.30 -13.13 24.16
CA GLN A 197 2.71 -12.88 23.92
C GLN A 197 3.28 -11.84 24.89
N PRO A 198 3.61 -12.20 26.15
CA PRO A 198 3.99 -11.24 27.18
C PRO A 198 5.18 -10.33 26.84
N VAL A 199 6.08 -10.75 25.95
CA VAL A 199 7.23 -9.92 25.56
C VAL A 199 6.83 -8.62 24.84
N LEU A 200 5.66 -8.58 24.20
CA LEU A 200 5.13 -7.34 23.61
C LEU A 200 4.78 -6.28 24.66
N ASP A 201 4.59 -6.66 25.93
CA ASP A 201 4.35 -5.69 27.01
C ASP A 201 5.55 -4.76 27.26
N MET A 202 6.73 -5.04 26.68
CA MET A 202 7.88 -4.13 26.70
C MET A 202 7.63 -2.82 25.94
N TRP A 203 6.70 -2.81 24.98
CA TRP A 203 6.29 -1.60 24.24
C TRP A 203 5.12 -0.86 24.88
N GLY A 204 4.35 -1.52 25.73
CA GLY A 204 3.17 -0.92 26.33
C GLY A 204 2.33 -1.93 27.12
N PRO A 205 1.75 -1.54 28.26
CA PRO A 205 0.99 -2.47 29.09
C PRO A 205 -0.22 -3.05 28.36
N GLY A 206 -0.31 -4.38 28.28
CA GLY A 206 -1.44 -5.10 27.70
C GLY A 206 -1.31 -5.41 26.22
N LEU A 207 -0.21 -5.00 25.56
CA LEU A 207 0.10 -5.38 24.18
C LEU A 207 0.45 -6.87 24.05
N GLY A 208 0.88 -7.52 25.13
CA GLY A 208 1.14 -8.96 25.17
C GLY A 208 -0.09 -9.83 25.35
N ARG A 209 -1.29 -9.26 25.39
CA ARG A 209 -2.53 -10.05 25.47
C ARG A 209 -2.77 -10.80 24.16
N ARG A 210 -3.49 -11.92 24.27
CA ARG A 210 -3.99 -12.67 23.12
C ARG A 210 -4.82 -11.75 22.23
N VAL A 211 -4.63 -11.83 20.90
CA VAL A 211 -5.45 -11.09 19.93
C VAL A 211 -6.91 -11.49 20.08
N ARG A 212 -7.79 -10.50 20.24
CA ARG A 212 -9.22 -10.72 20.40
C ARG A 212 -9.85 -11.25 19.11
N THR A 213 -10.57 -12.35 19.21
CA THR A 213 -11.51 -12.81 18.18
C THR A 213 -12.91 -12.22 18.46
N PRO A 214 -13.43 -11.29 17.65
CA PRO A 214 -14.72 -10.65 17.95
C PRO A 214 -15.90 -11.63 17.82
N GLY A 215 -16.61 -11.85 18.92
CA GLY A 215 -17.78 -12.74 18.99
C GLY A 215 -19.15 -12.05 18.87
N THR A 216 -19.18 -10.73 18.65
CA THR A 216 -20.41 -9.90 18.75
C THR A 216 -20.72 -9.15 17.46
N ASN A 217 -20.40 -9.72 16.30
CA ASN A 217 -20.61 -9.05 15.01
C ASN A 217 -22.07 -9.16 14.55
N PHE A 218 -22.96 -8.44 15.24
CA PHE A 218 -24.37 -8.31 14.90
C PHE A 218 -24.57 -7.12 13.94
N GLY A 219 -25.08 -7.41 12.74
CA GLY A 219 -25.36 -6.45 11.68
C GLY A 219 -26.87 -6.24 11.51
N PRO A 220 -27.48 -5.27 12.23
CA PRO A 220 -28.87 -4.90 12.01
C PRO A 220 -29.06 -4.26 10.63
N GLN A 221 -30.20 -4.51 10.01
CA GLN A 221 -30.57 -3.96 8.71
C GLN A 221 -32.05 -3.57 8.73
N ALA A 222 -32.38 -2.45 8.12
CA ALA A 222 -33.75 -2.01 7.92
C ALA A 222 -33.89 -1.26 6.59
N GLY A 223 -35.07 -1.31 5.99
CA GLY A 223 -35.37 -0.61 4.76
C GLY A 223 -36.86 -0.62 4.47
N PHE A 224 -37.27 0.18 3.50
CA PHE A 224 -38.65 0.29 3.06
C PHE A 224 -38.74 0.51 1.56
N ALA A 225 -39.89 0.15 1.00
CA ALA A 225 -40.29 0.49 -0.35
C ALA A 225 -41.73 1.04 -0.31
N TRP A 226 -41.91 2.23 -0.88
CA TRP A 226 -43.17 2.95 -0.88
C TRP A 226 -43.55 3.39 -2.30
N ASP A 227 -44.61 2.81 -2.84
CA ASP A 227 -45.29 3.33 -4.01
C ASP A 227 -46.25 4.45 -3.57
N MET A 228 -45.87 5.70 -3.85
CA MET A 228 -46.56 6.88 -3.30
C MET A 228 -48.03 6.96 -3.70
N ARG A 229 -48.39 6.46 -4.89
CA ARG A 229 -49.74 6.57 -5.47
C ARG A 229 -50.44 5.22 -5.65
N GLY A 230 -49.76 4.11 -5.39
CA GLY A 230 -50.30 2.75 -5.57
C GLY A 230 -50.43 2.32 -7.03
N ASN A 231 -49.76 3.02 -7.96
CA ASN A 231 -49.84 2.77 -9.40
C ASN A 231 -48.51 2.35 -10.03
N GLY A 232 -47.48 2.12 -9.22
CA GLY A 232 -46.14 1.69 -9.64
C GLY A 232 -45.30 2.75 -10.37
N LYS A 233 -45.77 4.00 -10.49
CA LYS A 233 -45.07 5.04 -11.28
C LYS A 233 -44.11 5.90 -10.46
N THR A 234 -44.28 5.98 -9.15
CA THR A 234 -43.42 6.76 -8.27
C THR A 234 -43.11 5.94 -7.03
N VAL A 235 -41.87 5.52 -6.89
CA VAL A 235 -41.41 4.68 -5.79
C VAL A 235 -40.31 5.41 -5.02
N ILE A 236 -40.46 5.49 -3.71
CA ILE A 236 -39.38 5.86 -2.80
C ILE A 236 -38.92 4.58 -2.11
N ARG A 237 -37.61 4.34 -2.13
CA ARG A 237 -36.99 3.24 -1.41
C ARG A 237 -35.88 3.77 -0.54
N GLY A 238 -35.66 3.19 0.62
CA GLY A 238 -34.53 3.57 1.45
C GLY A 238 -34.21 2.47 2.43
N GLY A 239 -32.98 2.44 2.89
CA GLY A 239 -32.55 1.46 3.87
C GLY A 239 -31.16 1.75 4.38
N GLY A 240 -30.78 1.00 5.40
CA GLY A 240 -29.43 0.99 5.90
C GLY A 240 -29.17 -0.23 6.76
N GLY A 241 -27.89 -0.54 6.91
CA GLY A 241 -27.45 -1.64 7.73
C GLY A 241 -25.99 -1.54 8.11
N LEU A 242 -25.63 -2.30 9.13
CA LEU A 242 -24.24 -2.52 9.53
C LEU A 242 -23.76 -3.84 8.93
N PHE A 243 -22.62 -3.78 8.24
CA PHE A 243 -21.97 -4.91 7.59
C PHE A 243 -20.58 -5.09 8.17
N TYR A 244 -20.13 -6.33 8.32
CA TYR A 244 -18.79 -6.65 8.78
C TYR A 244 -17.96 -7.11 7.60
N GLU A 245 -16.73 -6.62 7.56
CA GLU A 245 -15.72 -6.91 6.56
C GLU A 245 -14.57 -7.69 7.19
N ASN A 246 -13.66 -8.22 6.37
CA ASN A 246 -12.57 -9.05 6.85
C ASN A 246 -11.23 -8.36 6.63
N SER A 247 -10.27 -8.66 7.49
CA SER A 247 -8.86 -8.55 7.13
C SER A 247 -8.54 -9.48 5.95
N ILE A 248 -7.67 -8.99 5.05
CA ILE A 248 -7.06 -9.81 4.03
C ILE A 248 -6.07 -10.80 4.66
N TRP A 249 -5.84 -11.94 4.01
CA TRP A 249 -4.91 -12.97 4.50
C TRP A 249 -3.47 -12.47 4.67
N ASN A 250 -3.07 -11.43 3.93
CA ASN A 250 -1.75 -10.81 4.08
C ASN A 250 -1.47 -10.34 5.51
N ASN A 251 -2.48 -9.83 6.23
CA ASN A 251 -2.27 -9.33 7.59
C ASN A 251 -1.91 -10.48 8.55
N VAL A 252 -2.49 -11.66 8.33
CA VAL A 252 -2.16 -12.90 9.08
C VAL A 252 -0.77 -13.41 8.66
N LEU A 253 -0.47 -13.33 7.36
CA LEU A 253 0.84 -13.70 6.80
C LEU A 253 1.99 -12.89 7.44
N PHE A 254 1.76 -11.61 7.79
CA PHE A 254 2.77 -10.73 8.38
C PHE A 254 2.77 -10.70 9.93
N ASP A 255 1.67 -11.07 10.60
CA ASP A 255 1.59 -11.12 12.07
C ASP A 255 2.20 -12.39 12.69
N SER A 256 2.03 -13.52 12.01
CA SER A 256 2.53 -14.82 12.50
C SER A 256 4.05 -14.87 12.69
N PRO A 257 4.90 -14.52 11.69
CA PRO A 257 6.35 -14.62 11.82
C PRO A 257 6.92 -13.94 13.08
N PRO A 258 6.64 -12.66 13.40
CA PRO A 258 7.22 -12.03 14.57
C PRO A 258 6.74 -12.61 15.91
N ARG A 259 5.63 -13.37 15.93
CA ARG A 259 5.08 -13.98 17.17
C ARG A 259 5.56 -15.40 17.42
N LEU A 260 6.18 -16.06 16.45
CA LEU A 260 6.61 -17.46 16.56
C LEU A 260 8.08 -17.54 17.01
N THR A 261 8.36 -18.31 18.06
CA THR A 261 9.74 -18.50 18.57
C THR A 261 10.62 -19.36 17.68
N LYS A 262 10.02 -20.12 16.77
CA LYS A 262 10.70 -21.06 15.88
C LYS A 262 10.21 -20.90 14.45
N GLY A 263 11.17 -20.88 13.54
CA GLY A 263 11.01 -20.97 12.11
C GLY A 263 11.84 -19.94 11.35
N ILE A 264 12.59 -20.36 10.34
CA ILE A 264 13.28 -19.46 9.40
C ILE A 264 12.33 -19.06 8.27
N PHE A 265 11.26 -18.36 8.64
CA PHE A 265 10.21 -17.89 7.74
C PHE A 265 10.72 -16.80 6.79
N LEU A 266 9.82 -16.21 6.00
CA LEU A 266 10.06 -15.04 5.14
C LEU A 266 11.04 -14.04 5.77
N ASP A 267 12.32 -14.14 5.42
CA ASP A 267 13.41 -13.36 5.99
C ASP A 267 14.11 -12.63 4.85
N ILE A 268 13.98 -11.30 4.91
CA ILE A 268 14.39 -10.36 3.86
C ILE A 268 15.24 -9.23 4.46
N PRO A 269 16.38 -9.53 5.11
CA PRO A 269 17.19 -8.50 5.74
C PRO A 269 17.72 -7.48 4.73
N PHE A 270 17.64 -6.21 5.11
CA PHE A 270 18.58 -5.21 4.63
C PHE A 270 19.98 -5.56 5.12
N VAL A 271 20.89 -5.84 4.20
CA VAL A 271 22.30 -6.11 4.49
C VAL A 271 23.17 -4.87 4.22
N CYS A 272 22.71 -3.97 3.37
CA CYS A 272 23.20 -2.60 3.31
C CYS A 272 22.03 -1.65 3.58
N PHE A 273 22.22 -0.70 4.50
CA PHE A 273 21.23 0.33 4.79
C PHE A 273 21.92 1.70 4.82
N ALA A 274 21.51 2.60 3.92
CA ALA A 274 22.16 3.90 3.71
C ALA A 274 23.70 3.79 3.55
N GLY A 275 24.15 2.72 2.91
CA GLY A 275 25.56 2.42 2.67
C GLY A 275 26.30 1.75 3.82
N ALA A 276 25.73 1.69 5.03
CA ALA A 276 26.31 0.96 6.14
C ALA A 276 26.04 -0.55 6.01
N ALA A 277 27.05 -1.37 6.31
CA ALA A 277 26.89 -2.82 6.44
C ALA A 277 26.08 -3.13 7.70
N THR A 278 24.97 -3.83 7.53
CA THR A 278 24.07 -4.26 8.61
C THR A 278 24.23 -5.76 8.82
N PRO A 279 24.77 -6.19 9.98
CA PRO A 279 24.82 -7.61 10.29
C PRO A 279 23.41 -8.20 10.38
N PHE A 280 23.23 -9.36 9.77
CA PHE A 280 21.95 -10.05 9.76
C PHE A 280 22.10 -11.49 10.27
N PRO A 281 21.03 -12.07 10.83
CA PRO A 281 21.02 -13.46 11.27
C PRO A 281 21.26 -14.43 10.12
N TRP A 282 22.17 -15.39 10.30
CA TRP A 282 22.41 -16.45 9.34
C TRP A 282 21.56 -17.68 9.69
N PRO A 283 20.99 -18.44 8.72
CA PRO A 283 20.03 -19.51 9.00
C PRO A 283 20.64 -20.75 9.68
N SER A 284 21.97 -20.77 9.81
CA SER A 284 22.78 -21.85 10.36
C SER A 284 24.01 -21.27 11.03
N ASP A 285 24.89 -22.09 11.62
CA ASP A 285 26.17 -21.59 12.13
C ASP A 285 27.04 -21.10 10.94
N PRO A 286 27.30 -19.78 10.81
CA PRO A 286 28.17 -19.26 9.74
C PRO A 286 29.65 -19.56 9.99
N GLY A 287 29.98 -20.29 11.06
CA GLY A 287 31.34 -20.59 11.47
C GLY A 287 31.91 -19.54 12.42
N PRO A 288 33.17 -19.70 12.84
CA PRO A 288 33.81 -18.79 13.80
C PRO A 288 33.88 -17.36 13.25
N ALA A 289 33.89 -16.38 14.15
CA ALA A 289 34.04 -14.98 13.76
C ALA A 289 35.29 -14.78 12.89
N GLY A 290 35.15 -14.07 11.78
CA GLY A 290 36.17 -13.90 10.74
C GLY A 290 36.11 -14.92 9.60
N ALA A 291 35.25 -15.96 9.68
CA ALA A 291 35.09 -16.92 8.59
C ALA A 291 34.50 -16.25 7.34
N PRO A 292 35.12 -16.43 6.15
CA PRO A 292 34.64 -15.85 4.91
C PRO A 292 33.40 -16.59 4.39
N ILE A 293 32.37 -15.85 4.01
CA ILE A 293 31.12 -16.36 3.42
C ILE A 293 31.06 -15.94 1.95
N ALA A 294 30.78 -16.90 1.06
CA ALA A 294 30.62 -16.70 -0.38
C ALA A 294 31.79 -15.91 -1.03
N PRO A 295 33.05 -16.40 -0.97
CA PRO A 295 34.18 -15.73 -1.60
C PRO A 295 34.01 -15.63 -3.12
N THR A 296 34.42 -14.51 -3.68
CA THR A 296 34.42 -14.26 -5.14
C THR A 296 35.76 -13.68 -5.58
N ALA A 297 35.98 -13.50 -6.88
CA ALA A 297 37.19 -12.86 -7.37
C ALA A 297 37.35 -11.41 -6.86
N THR A 298 36.24 -10.67 -6.75
CA THR A 298 36.21 -9.30 -6.21
C THR A 298 36.30 -9.28 -4.68
N PHE A 299 35.73 -10.30 -4.03
CA PHE A 299 35.72 -10.44 -2.56
C PHE A 299 36.44 -11.74 -2.13
N PRO A 300 37.78 -11.80 -2.22
CA PRO A 300 38.54 -13.02 -1.94
C PRO A 300 38.44 -13.47 -0.47
N ASN A 301 38.18 -12.53 0.43
CA ASN A 301 37.97 -12.78 1.87
C ASN A 301 36.48 -12.98 2.22
N GLY A 302 35.63 -13.31 1.24
CA GLY A 302 34.19 -13.46 1.43
C GLY A 302 33.40 -12.21 1.08
N SER A 303 32.28 -12.40 0.38
CA SER A 303 31.29 -11.34 0.13
C SER A 303 30.55 -10.94 1.41
N GLY A 304 30.53 -11.83 2.41
CA GLY A 304 30.24 -11.51 3.80
C GLY A 304 31.20 -12.23 4.75
N VAL A 305 31.16 -11.88 6.04
CA VAL A 305 32.02 -12.48 7.08
C VAL A 305 31.17 -12.81 8.31
N SER A 306 31.39 -13.97 8.91
CA SER A 306 30.82 -14.30 10.22
C SER A 306 31.33 -13.32 11.28
N ILE A 307 30.44 -12.70 12.04
CA ILE A 307 30.84 -11.80 13.15
C ILE A 307 30.64 -12.45 14.52
N GLY A 308 30.36 -13.76 14.55
CA GLY A 308 29.95 -14.47 15.76
C GLY A 308 28.46 -14.26 16.08
N GLY A 309 27.97 -15.00 17.08
CA GLY A 309 26.55 -14.93 17.49
C GLY A 309 25.54 -15.40 16.42
N GLY A 310 26.01 -16.15 15.42
CA GLY A 310 25.15 -16.59 14.31
C GLY A 310 24.83 -15.50 13.28
N GLN A 311 25.59 -14.40 13.24
CA GLN A 311 25.37 -13.29 12.31
C GLN A 311 26.45 -13.20 11.24
N VAL A 312 26.07 -12.67 10.08
CA VAL A 312 26.97 -12.35 8.95
C VAL A 312 26.86 -10.87 8.62
N SER A 313 28.00 -10.22 8.37
CA SER A 313 28.08 -8.83 7.91
C SER A 313 28.60 -8.78 6.47
N PRO A 314 28.01 -7.98 5.57
CA PRO A 314 28.48 -7.88 4.18
C PRO A 314 29.72 -6.99 4.01
N ASN A 315 30.43 -7.22 2.91
CA ASN A 315 31.67 -6.52 2.55
C ASN A 315 31.55 -5.65 1.29
N PHE A 316 30.34 -5.39 0.79
CA PHE A 316 30.10 -4.77 -0.52
C PHE A 316 29.24 -3.49 -0.47
N CYS A 317 28.97 -2.93 0.72
CA CYS A 317 28.11 -1.75 0.85
C CYS A 317 28.85 -0.48 0.42
N SER A 318 28.11 0.54 -0.01
CA SER A 318 28.71 1.80 -0.50
C SER A 318 29.53 2.56 0.55
N GLY A 319 29.24 2.41 1.85
CA GLY A 319 30.04 2.96 2.95
C GLY A 319 31.45 2.34 3.03
N GLN A 320 31.68 1.23 2.32
CA GLN A 320 32.99 0.61 2.11
C GLN A 320 33.63 1.04 0.76
N GLY A 321 32.97 1.92 0.01
CA GLY A 321 33.45 2.50 -1.25
C GLY A 321 32.98 1.80 -2.52
N PHE A 322 31.98 0.91 -2.45
CA PHE A 322 31.53 0.13 -3.61
C PHE A 322 30.37 0.77 -4.38
N THR A 323 30.47 0.77 -5.71
CA THR A 323 29.33 1.00 -6.61
C THR A 323 28.52 -0.29 -6.82
N ILE A 324 27.32 -0.18 -7.39
CA ILE A 324 26.47 -1.34 -7.73
C ILE A 324 27.22 -2.33 -8.63
N ALA A 325 27.92 -1.86 -9.67
CA ALA A 325 28.71 -2.71 -10.56
C ALA A 325 29.79 -3.51 -9.82
N GLN A 326 30.46 -2.88 -8.85
CA GLN A 326 31.52 -3.51 -8.07
C GLN A 326 30.98 -4.44 -6.99
N ALA A 327 29.85 -4.08 -6.37
CA ALA A 327 29.18 -4.85 -5.33
C ALA A 327 28.47 -6.10 -5.88
N ALA A 328 27.95 -6.03 -7.12
CA ALA A 328 27.06 -7.03 -7.70
C ALA A 328 27.55 -8.49 -7.62
N PRO A 329 28.83 -8.82 -7.93
CA PRO A 329 29.31 -10.19 -7.78
C PRO A 329 29.20 -10.69 -6.34
N GLY A 330 29.43 -9.81 -5.35
CA GLY A 330 29.31 -10.13 -3.93
C GLY A 330 27.86 -10.26 -3.47
N ILE A 331 26.98 -9.37 -3.92
CA ILE A 331 25.54 -9.41 -3.63
C ILE A 331 24.93 -10.73 -4.11
N LEU A 332 25.18 -11.07 -5.38
CA LEU A 332 24.66 -12.30 -5.98
C LEU A 332 25.21 -13.56 -5.30
N ALA A 333 26.50 -13.58 -4.95
CA ALA A 333 27.13 -14.71 -4.28
C ALA A 333 26.63 -14.88 -2.84
N LEU A 334 26.53 -13.79 -2.06
CA LEU A 334 26.04 -13.85 -0.68
C LEU A 334 24.55 -14.22 -0.64
N GLY A 335 23.74 -13.67 -1.55
CA GLY A 335 22.32 -14.03 -1.67
C GLY A 335 22.12 -15.51 -2.03
N ALA A 336 22.91 -16.05 -2.96
CA ALA A 336 22.88 -17.48 -3.28
C ALA A 336 23.30 -18.36 -2.09
N ALA A 337 24.35 -17.96 -1.36
CA ALA A 337 24.79 -18.67 -0.16
C ALA A 337 23.75 -18.62 0.97
N PHE A 338 23.06 -17.49 1.15
CA PHE A 338 22.00 -17.34 2.15
C PHE A 338 20.83 -18.27 1.86
N ARG A 339 20.36 -18.32 0.60
CA ARG A 339 19.33 -19.28 0.16
C ARG A 339 19.78 -20.73 0.32
N ALA A 340 21.03 -21.05 -0.01
CA ALA A 340 21.56 -22.40 0.16
C ALA A 340 21.63 -22.81 1.64
N ALA A 341 22.06 -21.91 2.52
CA ALA A 341 22.11 -22.13 3.97
C ALA A 341 20.70 -22.35 4.55
N ALA A 342 19.72 -21.55 4.12
CA ALA A 342 18.33 -21.72 4.51
C ALA A 342 17.74 -23.05 4.00
N ALA A 343 17.93 -23.37 2.72
CA ALA A 343 17.41 -24.60 2.11
C ALA A 343 18.02 -25.89 2.69
N ALA A 344 19.24 -25.84 3.23
CA ALA A 344 19.88 -26.97 3.91
C ALA A 344 19.24 -27.32 5.27
N HIS A 345 18.34 -26.47 5.78
CA HIS A 345 17.67 -26.66 7.06
C HIS A 345 16.16 -26.71 6.86
N PRO A 346 15.44 -27.59 7.58
CA PRO A 346 13.99 -27.56 7.54
C PRO A 346 13.50 -26.22 8.12
N PRO A 347 12.47 -25.56 7.52
CA PRO A 347 11.98 -24.27 7.99
C PRO A 347 11.64 -24.25 9.47
N THR A 348 11.23 -25.39 10.02
CA THR A 348 11.13 -25.66 11.46
C THR A 348 11.95 -26.90 11.83
N PRO A 349 12.54 -26.98 13.04
CA PRO A 349 12.28 -26.19 14.25
C PRO A 349 13.33 -25.12 14.56
N GLN A 350 14.02 -24.57 13.55
CA GLN A 350 15.08 -23.58 13.74
C GLN A 350 14.60 -22.40 14.61
N PRO A 351 15.45 -21.80 15.47
CA PRO A 351 15.11 -20.55 16.15
C PRO A 351 14.68 -19.49 15.13
N ASN A 352 13.62 -18.75 15.42
CA ASN A 352 13.16 -17.68 14.54
C ASN A 352 13.95 -16.39 14.85
N PRO A 353 14.80 -15.90 13.92
CA PRO A 353 15.53 -14.65 14.12
C PRO A 353 14.61 -13.43 14.19
N ASN A 354 13.44 -13.49 13.56
CA ASN A 354 12.46 -12.41 13.47
C ASN A 354 11.47 -12.41 14.64
N PHE A 355 11.63 -13.34 15.60
CA PHE A 355 10.81 -13.38 16.79
C PHE A 355 10.97 -12.08 17.59
N VAL A 356 9.86 -11.39 17.85
CA VAL A 356 9.86 -10.07 18.53
C VAL A 356 10.51 -10.11 19.91
N GLY A 357 10.52 -11.26 20.60
CA GLY A 357 11.20 -11.38 21.90
C GLY A 357 12.71 -11.55 21.83
N THR A 358 13.28 -11.73 20.63
CA THR A 358 14.73 -11.79 20.40
C THR A 358 15.19 -10.62 19.55
N ALA A 359 14.49 -10.33 18.45
CA ALA A 359 14.77 -9.18 17.59
C ALA A 359 14.47 -7.85 18.29
N LEU A 360 13.53 -7.86 19.25
CA LEU A 360 13.04 -6.67 19.94
C LEU A 360 12.59 -5.56 18.96
N ASN A 361 12.03 -5.97 17.82
CA ASN A 361 11.54 -5.15 16.72
C ASN A 361 10.55 -6.00 15.89
N ALA A 362 9.50 -5.39 15.36
CA ALA A 362 8.68 -5.93 14.28
C ALA A 362 8.15 -4.77 13.42
N ALA A 363 8.97 -4.31 12.46
CA ALA A 363 8.64 -3.22 11.57
C ALA A 363 8.13 -3.72 10.20
N ASN A 364 7.20 -2.96 9.60
CA ASN A 364 6.64 -3.19 8.28
C ASN A 364 7.71 -3.15 7.19
N ALA A 365 8.72 -2.28 7.33
CA ALA A 365 9.89 -2.26 6.45
C ALA A 365 10.66 -3.59 6.39
N ASN A 366 10.49 -4.46 7.40
CA ASN A 366 11.06 -5.81 7.43
C ASN A 366 10.03 -6.89 7.03
N GLY A 367 8.86 -6.49 6.52
CA GLY A 367 7.77 -7.37 6.12
C GLY A 367 6.88 -7.87 7.27
N PHE A 368 6.81 -7.15 8.40
CA PHE A 368 6.06 -7.58 9.58
C PHE A 368 5.05 -6.54 10.07
N ASP A 369 3.84 -7.00 10.39
CA ASP A 369 2.77 -6.18 10.96
C ASP A 369 2.09 -6.95 12.09
N VAL A 370 2.00 -6.37 13.29
CA VAL A 370 1.54 -7.09 14.49
C VAL A 370 0.10 -6.70 14.85
N PHE A 371 -0.84 -7.65 14.95
CA PHE A 371 -2.22 -7.37 15.36
C PHE A 371 -2.32 -6.80 16.78
N ALA A 372 -2.97 -5.64 16.94
CA ALA A 372 -3.28 -5.12 18.26
C ALA A 372 -4.20 -6.08 19.04
N PRO A 373 -3.95 -6.36 20.34
CA PRO A 373 -4.80 -7.27 21.11
C PRO A 373 -6.27 -6.84 21.22
N ASN A 374 -6.52 -5.53 21.08
CA ASN A 374 -7.85 -4.92 21.11
C ASN A 374 -8.59 -5.01 19.76
N TYR A 375 -8.14 -5.85 18.82
CA TYR A 375 -8.70 -6.05 17.49
C TYR A 375 -10.23 -5.99 17.46
N ARG A 376 -10.75 -5.29 16.46
CA ARG A 376 -12.17 -5.21 16.12
C ARG A 376 -12.31 -5.51 14.65
N THR A 377 -13.34 -6.29 14.31
CA THR A 377 -13.69 -6.57 12.94
C THR A 377 -13.97 -5.24 12.21
N PRO A 378 -13.30 -4.95 11.08
CA PRO A 378 -13.65 -3.85 10.21
C PRO A 378 -15.13 -3.93 9.83
N ARG A 379 -15.79 -2.78 9.73
CA ARG A 379 -17.24 -2.75 9.48
C ARG A 379 -17.66 -1.49 8.74
N SER A 380 -18.79 -1.58 8.05
CA SER A 380 -19.32 -0.48 7.28
C SER A 380 -20.82 -0.27 7.53
N TRP A 381 -21.20 0.98 7.81
CA TRP A 381 -22.59 1.41 7.78
C TRP A 381 -22.95 1.82 6.36
N GLN A 382 -23.76 1.02 5.69
CA GLN A 382 -24.21 1.28 4.33
C GLN A 382 -25.65 1.76 4.37
N MET A 383 -25.93 2.90 3.75
CA MET A 383 -27.24 3.55 3.77
C MET A 383 -27.59 4.08 2.39
N ASN A 384 -28.86 4.05 2.03
CA ASN A 384 -29.36 4.67 0.82
C ASN A 384 -30.78 5.22 0.98
N ILE A 385 -31.09 6.23 0.17
CA ILE A 385 -32.46 6.68 -0.09
C ILE A 385 -32.58 7.04 -1.56
N GLY A 386 -33.61 6.50 -2.21
CA GLY A 386 -33.79 6.52 -3.64
C GLY A 386 -35.21 6.90 -4.03
N PHE A 387 -35.30 7.65 -5.12
CA PHE A 387 -36.52 8.03 -5.79
C PHE A 387 -36.49 7.48 -7.21
N GLU A 388 -37.55 6.79 -7.61
CA GLU A 388 -37.76 6.31 -8.96
C GLU A 388 -39.09 6.84 -9.50
N HIS A 389 -39.06 7.38 -10.72
CA HIS A 389 -40.26 7.87 -11.38
C HIS A 389 -40.31 7.48 -12.86
N GLN A 390 -41.41 6.85 -13.25
CA GLN A 390 -41.77 6.68 -14.65
C GLN A 390 -42.34 8.00 -15.20
N ILE A 391 -41.52 8.71 -15.98
CA ILE A 391 -41.92 9.97 -16.63
C ILE A 391 -42.96 9.71 -17.74
N ARG A 392 -42.72 8.68 -18.55
CA ARG A 392 -43.60 8.20 -19.62
C ARG A 392 -43.31 6.73 -19.93
N GLN A 393 -44.10 6.11 -20.80
CA GLN A 393 -43.87 4.72 -21.19
C GLN A 393 -42.44 4.53 -21.74
N GLY A 394 -41.73 3.55 -21.18
CA GLY A 394 -40.34 3.27 -21.51
C GLY A 394 -39.31 4.25 -20.95
N MET A 395 -39.69 5.33 -20.25
CA MET A 395 -38.77 6.32 -19.66
C MET A 395 -38.84 6.33 -18.14
N VAL A 396 -37.71 6.03 -17.49
CA VAL A 396 -37.60 5.97 -16.02
C VAL A 396 -36.42 6.82 -15.56
N PHE A 397 -36.68 7.73 -14.63
CA PHE A 397 -35.67 8.49 -13.91
C PHE A 397 -35.49 7.92 -12.51
N THR A 398 -34.25 7.83 -12.07
CA THR A 398 -33.84 7.38 -10.74
C THR A 398 -32.84 8.37 -10.16
N ALA A 399 -33.00 8.70 -8.88
CA ALA A 399 -32.03 9.45 -8.09
C ALA A 399 -31.86 8.78 -6.74
N ASP A 400 -30.66 8.28 -6.45
CA ASP A 400 -30.32 7.55 -5.23
C ASP A 400 -29.17 8.28 -4.52
N TYR A 401 -29.38 8.69 -3.27
CA TYR A 401 -28.32 9.11 -2.37
C TYR A 401 -27.81 7.90 -1.60
N ILE A 402 -26.50 7.70 -1.61
CA ILE A 402 -25.80 6.59 -0.96
C ILE A 402 -24.78 7.16 0.02
N ARG A 403 -24.70 6.54 1.19
CA ARG A 403 -23.72 6.85 2.23
C ARG A 403 -23.10 5.54 2.70
N ASN A 404 -21.78 5.46 2.72
CA ASN A 404 -21.04 4.39 3.36
C ASN A 404 -20.10 5.00 4.41
N ILE A 405 -20.09 4.47 5.63
CA ILE A 405 -19.17 4.87 6.70
C ILE A 405 -18.41 3.63 7.13
N GLY A 406 -17.14 3.53 6.73
CA GLY A 406 -16.22 2.49 7.19
C GLY A 406 -15.66 2.84 8.57
N GLU A 407 -15.56 1.86 9.44
CA GLU A 407 -15.02 1.96 10.79
C GLU A 407 -14.12 0.77 11.09
N HIS A 408 -13.11 0.98 11.92
CA HIS A 408 -12.23 -0.06 12.44
C HIS A 408 -11.42 -0.81 11.39
N PHE A 409 -11.21 -0.24 10.20
CA PHE A 409 -10.11 -0.72 9.35
C PHE A 409 -8.78 -0.43 10.03
N LEU A 410 -7.76 -1.19 9.64
CA LEU A 410 -6.49 -1.23 10.35
C LEU A 410 -5.57 -0.14 9.83
N ILE A 411 -4.98 0.63 10.75
CA ILE A 411 -3.89 1.56 10.49
C ILE A 411 -2.71 1.10 11.34
N VAL A 412 -1.51 1.10 10.77
CA VAL A 412 -0.28 0.73 11.50
C VAL A 412 0.19 1.91 12.33
N VAL A 413 0.41 1.67 13.62
CA VAL A 413 0.90 2.66 14.58
C VAL A 413 2.08 2.08 15.34
N ASP A 414 3.18 2.84 15.45
CA ASP A 414 4.30 2.45 16.32
C ASP A 414 4.07 2.96 17.76
N PRO A 415 3.75 2.09 18.74
CA PRO A 415 3.55 2.49 20.12
C PRO A 415 4.86 2.91 20.81
N ASN A 416 6.03 2.62 20.22
CA ASN A 416 7.30 3.17 20.71
C ASN A 416 7.53 4.61 20.19
N HIS A 417 6.79 5.07 19.18
CA HIS A 417 6.96 6.38 18.55
C HIS A 417 8.44 6.68 18.24
N SER A 418 9.10 5.75 17.56
CA SER A 418 10.50 5.86 17.14
C SER A 418 10.77 7.21 16.46
N GLY A 419 11.81 7.91 16.91
CA GLY A 419 12.18 9.21 16.35
C GLY A 419 11.39 10.41 16.88
N ALA A 420 10.34 10.22 17.67
CA ALA A 420 9.56 11.33 18.23
C ALA A 420 10.45 12.27 19.05
N ALA A 421 10.25 13.59 18.91
CA ALA A 421 11.10 14.59 19.55
C ALA A 421 11.10 14.48 21.08
N ARG A 422 9.99 14.03 21.68
CA ARG A 422 9.85 13.77 23.12
C ARG A 422 10.72 12.62 23.64
N SER A 423 11.24 11.77 22.76
CA SER A 423 12.14 10.67 23.12
C SER A 423 13.59 11.12 23.36
N PHE A 424 13.89 12.40 23.17
CA PHE A 424 15.27 12.92 23.23
C PHE A 424 16.05 12.48 24.48
N ASN A 425 17.24 11.91 24.25
CA ASN A 425 18.19 11.52 25.28
C ASN A 425 19.50 12.31 25.13
N LEU A 426 19.75 13.23 26.06
CA LEU A 426 20.89 14.15 26.01
C LEU A 426 22.25 13.44 26.10
N ASN A 427 22.36 12.40 26.93
CA ASN A 427 23.62 11.68 27.11
C ASN A 427 24.01 10.95 25.82
N ASN A 428 23.03 10.26 25.23
CA ASN A 428 23.19 9.58 23.95
C ASN A 428 23.52 10.56 22.83
N ALA A 429 22.82 11.70 22.76
CA ALA A 429 23.07 12.71 21.74
C ALA A 429 24.49 13.29 21.80
N ASN A 430 24.99 13.60 23.00
CA ASN A 430 26.37 14.06 23.19
C ASN A 430 27.39 12.99 22.82
N ALA A 431 27.15 11.73 23.22
CA ALA A 431 28.02 10.61 22.92
C ALA A 431 28.05 10.31 21.41
N ALA A 432 26.89 10.26 20.76
CA ALA A 432 26.74 10.00 19.33
C ALA A 432 27.43 11.08 18.48
N ARG A 433 27.25 12.37 18.83
CA ARG A 433 27.97 13.47 18.17
C ARG A 433 29.48 13.29 18.29
N ALA A 434 29.98 13.07 19.50
CA ALA A 434 31.42 12.91 19.74
C ALA A 434 31.98 11.68 19.02
N LEU A 435 31.23 10.57 18.99
CA LEU A 435 31.61 9.35 18.29
C LEU A 435 31.68 9.58 16.77
N ALA A 436 30.66 10.20 16.17
CA ALA A 436 30.64 10.52 14.75
C ALA A 436 31.88 11.33 14.33
N GLN A 437 32.26 12.32 15.13
CA GLN A 437 33.40 13.20 14.85
C GLN A 437 34.75 12.49 15.02
N THR A 438 34.92 11.78 16.13
CA THR A 438 36.18 11.10 16.47
C THR A 438 36.43 9.83 15.66
N SER A 439 35.38 9.24 15.07
CA SER A 439 35.42 8.01 14.27
C SER A 439 34.92 8.23 12.84
N ALA A 440 34.97 9.45 12.31
CA ALA A 440 34.48 9.78 10.97
C ALA A 440 35.11 8.89 9.87
N THR A 441 36.40 8.57 10.01
CA THR A 441 37.13 7.67 9.09
C THR A 441 36.54 6.26 9.03
N THR A 442 35.96 5.75 10.13
CA THR A 442 35.24 4.48 10.17
C THR A 442 33.97 4.49 9.30
N PHE A 443 33.41 5.68 9.07
CA PHE A 443 32.23 5.89 8.22
C PHE A 443 32.59 6.34 6.79
N GLY A 444 33.88 6.32 6.41
CA GLY A 444 34.34 6.65 5.07
C GLY A 444 34.87 8.07 4.87
N ALA A 445 35.06 8.86 5.95
CA ALA A 445 35.71 10.17 5.83
C ALA A 445 37.21 10.04 5.54
N ALA A 446 37.79 11.04 4.89
CA ALA A 446 39.24 11.12 4.66
C ALA A 446 40.05 11.41 5.95
N SER A 447 39.40 11.98 6.96
CA SER A 447 40.01 12.33 8.25
C SER A 447 38.98 12.41 9.37
N ASN A 448 39.45 12.33 10.61
CA ASN A 448 38.61 12.55 11.80
C ASN A 448 38.50 14.04 12.12
N CYS A 449 37.43 14.41 12.83
CA CYS A 449 37.20 15.76 13.34
C CYS A 449 37.31 15.78 14.87
N PRO A 450 37.78 16.89 15.47
CA PRO A 450 37.79 17.02 16.92
C PRO A 450 36.36 16.96 17.47
N PRO A 451 36.14 16.30 18.64
CA PRO A 451 34.82 16.26 19.23
C PRO A 451 34.42 17.64 19.73
N GLY A 452 33.18 18.06 19.50
CA GLY A 452 32.67 19.34 19.98
C GLY A 452 31.45 19.87 19.24
N ILE A 453 30.97 21.01 19.73
CA ILE A 453 29.89 21.80 19.11
C ILE A 453 30.48 22.59 17.93
N GLY A 454 29.71 22.85 16.87
CA GLY A 454 30.14 23.70 15.76
C GLY A 454 31.06 23.00 14.75
N GLN A 455 31.07 21.66 14.71
CA GLN A 455 32.00 20.87 13.90
C GLN A 455 31.35 20.22 12.66
N ALA A 456 30.10 20.55 12.32
CA ALA A 456 29.48 20.03 11.10
C ALA A 456 30.28 20.37 9.84
N SER A 457 30.81 21.60 9.74
CA SER A 457 31.66 22.01 8.61
C SER A 457 32.94 21.18 8.50
N CYS A 458 33.54 20.80 9.64
CA CYS A 458 34.68 19.87 9.63
C CYS A 458 34.26 18.53 9.04
N MET A 459 33.14 17.98 9.53
CA MET A 459 32.62 16.69 9.07
C MET A 459 32.34 16.71 7.57
N ILE A 460 31.62 17.72 7.08
CA ILE A 460 31.29 17.88 5.66
C ILE A 460 32.55 17.90 4.80
N ASN A 461 33.58 18.65 5.21
CA ASN A 461 34.85 18.71 4.49
C ASN A 461 35.63 17.38 4.56
N ALA A 462 35.57 16.68 5.69
CA ALA A 462 36.20 15.37 5.84
C ALA A 462 35.60 14.32 4.88
N PHE A 463 34.33 14.47 4.50
CA PHE A 463 33.65 13.69 3.48
C PHE A 463 33.73 14.29 2.06
N GLY A 464 34.69 15.19 1.81
CA GLY A 464 34.95 15.74 0.47
C GLY A 464 34.18 17.00 0.12
N GLY A 465 33.36 17.53 1.03
CA GLY A 465 32.63 18.79 0.85
C GLY A 465 31.45 18.71 -0.11
N GLY A 466 30.75 19.84 -0.27
CA GLY A 466 29.57 19.92 -1.14
C GLY A 466 28.44 18.98 -0.71
N ALA A 467 27.58 18.59 -1.66
CA ALA A 467 26.44 17.72 -1.37
C ALA A 467 26.85 16.31 -0.91
N ALA A 468 27.91 15.74 -1.50
CA ALA A 468 28.44 14.45 -1.10
C ALA A 468 29.00 14.48 0.34
N GLY A 469 29.71 15.57 0.69
CA GLY A 469 30.21 15.79 2.05
C GLY A 469 29.08 15.94 3.07
N VAL A 470 28.00 16.62 2.71
CA VAL A 470 26.78 16.71 3.54
C VAL A 470 26.16 15.34 3.76
N ALA A 471 25.91 14.58 2.69
CA ALA A 471 25.33 13.24 2.78
C ALA A 471 26.19 12.31 3.65
N GLY A 472 27.51 12.28 3.44
CA GLY A 472 28.42 11.48 4.26
C GLY A 472 28.43 11.90 5.74
N ALA A 473 28.41 13.20 6.02
CA ALA A 473 28.33 13.70 7.40
C ALA A 473 27.01 13.35 8.08
N GLN A 474 25.87 13.50 7.38
CA GLN A 474 24.55 13.10 7.87
C GLN A 474 24.52 11.60 8.24
N ALA A 475 25.00 10.75 7.32
CA ALA A 475 25.04 9.31 7.51
C ALA A 475 25.93 8.93 8.70
N ALA A 476 27.10 9.55 8.84
CA ALA A 476 28.01 9.31 9.95
C ALA A 476 27.40 9.70 11.31
N TYR A 477 26.75 10.85 11.39
CA TYR A 477 26.06 11.25 12.63
C TYR A 477 24.88 10.31 12.95
N SER A 478 24.09 9.95 11.95
CA SER A 478 22.95 9.04 12.13
C SER A 478 23.41 7.65 12.59
N ALA A 479 24.39 7.04 11.91
CA ALA A 479 24.96 5.75 12.27
C ALA A 479 25.62 5.73 13.67
N ALA A 480 26.20 6.85 14.09
CA ALA A 480 26.72 7.02 15.45
C ALA A 480 25.63 7.09 16.53
N GLY A 481 24.36 7.29 16.13
CA GLY A 481 23.19 7.33 17.01
C GLY A 481 22.59 8.73 17.19
N LEU A 482 23.01 9.75 16.44
CA LEU A 482 22.42 11.09 16.54
C LEU A 482 21.11 11.20 15.73
N ASP A 483 20.21 10.25 15.94
CA ASP A 483 18.99 10.05 15.17
C ASP A 483 18.02 9.10 15.90
N SER A 484 16.96 8.70 15.22
CA SER A 484 16.03 7.62 15.55
C SER A 484 16.64 6.23 15.38
N ASN A 485 16.06 5.23 16.06
CA ASN A 485 16.42 3.83 15.87
C ASN A 485 16.03 3.28 14.48
N ILE A 486 15.01 3.86 13.82
CA ILE A 486 14.69 3.56 12.41
C ILE A 486 15.90 3.87 11.53
N GLN A 487 16.39 5.10 11.56
CA GLN A 487 17.47 5.55 10.68
C GLN A 487 18.83 4.98 11.08
N ALA A 488 19.13 4.90 12.37
CA ALA A 488 20.45 4.48 12.85
C ALA A 488 20.65 2.96 12.90
N ASN A 489 19.57 2.17 12.99
CA ASN A 489 19.65 0.73 13.25
C ASN A 489 18.54 -0.10 12.57
N GLY A 490 17.91 0.40 11.50
CA GLY A 490 16.87 -0.34 10.76
C GLY A 490 15.63 -0.68 11.59
N GLY A 491 15.33 0.16 12.60
CA GLY A 491 14.21 -0.02 13.52
C GLY A 491 14.52 -0.92 14.72
N ALA A 492 15.67 -1.62 14.75
CA ALA A 492 16.07 -2.44 15.89
C ALA A 492 16.35 -1.59 17.16
N PRO A 493 16.39 -2.18 18.37
CA PRO A 493 16.72 -1.44 19.58
C PRO A 493 18.02 -0.64 19.44
N CYS A 494 18.02 0.60 19.91
CA CYS A 494 19.17 1.48 19.80
C CYS A 494 19.42 2.23 21.11
N PRO A 495 20.12 1.61 22.08
CA PRO A 495 20.41 2.24 23.36
C PRO A 495 21.39 3.41 23.26
N LYS A 496 22.06 3.57 22.12
CA LYS A 496 22.94 4.70 21.80
C LYS A 496 22.23 5.86 21.08
N CYS A 497 20.97 5.68 20.66
CA CYS A 497 20.29 6.67 19.84
C CYS A 497 19.83 7.88 20.66
N ALA A 498 19.86 9.05 20.04
CA ALA A 498 19.39 10.31 20.60
C ALA A 498 17.87 10.39 20.65
N PHE A 499 17.16 9.75 19.69
CA PHE A 499 15.71 9.72 19.60
C PHE A 499 15.17 8.27 19.48
N PRO A 500 15.45 7.40 20.46
CA PRO A 500 15.20 5.96 20.34
C PRO A 500 13.72 5.53 20.41
N GLY A 501 12.79 6.49 20.40
CA GLY A 501 11.39 6.26 20.77
C GLY A 501 11.16 6.35 22.27
N PHE A 502 9.90 6.56 22.65
CA PHE A 502 9.46 6.62 24.02
C PHE A 502 8.17 5.83 24.19
N ASN A 503 8.18 4.91 25.15
CA ASN A 503 6.96 4.28 25.65
C ASN A 503 6.92 4.29 27.18
N SER A 504 5.76 3.98 27.74
CA SER A 504 5.49 4.03 29.19
C SER A 504 6.23 2.98 30.03
N VAL A 505 6.81 1.95 29.40
CA VAL A 505 7.43 0.80 30.09
C VAL A 505 8.95 0.93 30.09
N SER A 506 9.58 1.06 28.93
CA SER A 506 11.04 1.19 28.80
C SER A 506 11.54 2.64 28.80
N GLY A 507 10.64 3.63 28.79
CA GLY A 507 11.01 5.04 28.63
C GLY A 507 11.74 5.28 27.29
N ASN A 508 12.68 6.24 27.28
CA ASN A 508 13.53 6.57 26.13
C ASN A 508 14.92 5.91 26.20
N THR A 509 15.00 4.69 26.71
CA THR A 509 16.27 3.97 26.89
C THR A 509 16.79 3.33 25.61
N GLY A 510 15.95 3.19 24.58
CA GLY A 510 16.26 2.43 23.36
C GLY A 510 16.43 0.94 23.57
N ALA A 511 15.82 0.41 24.65
CA ALA A 511 15.80 -1.02 24.95
C ALA A 511 14.92 -1.84 23.99
N VAL A 512 13.95 -1.19 23.33
CA VAL A 512 13.10 -1.79 22.29
C VAL A 512 13.19 -0.98 21.00
N GLY A 513 12.93 -1.65 19.89
CA GLY A 513 12.86 -1.06 18.56
C GLY A 513 11.44 -0.62 18.17
N VAL A 514 11.20 -0.52 16.86
CA VAL A 514 9.86 -0.26 16.29
C VAL A 514 8.95 -1.47 16.50
N LEU A 515 7.66 -1.21 16.74
CA LEU A 515 6.63 -2.24 16.69
C LEU A 515 5.46 -1.73 15.85
N ASP A 516 5.38 -2.14 14.60
CA ASP A 516 4.29 -1.72 13.71
C ASP A 516 3.02 -2.50 14.05
N LEU A 517 2.12 -1.84 14.79
CA LEU A 517 0.91 -2.45 15.36
C LEU A 517 -0.34 -2.12 14.52
N LEU A 518 -1.04 -3.15 14.04
CA LEU A 518 -2.31 -3.03 13.31
C LEU A 518 -3.44 -2.63 14.25
N GLU A 519 -3.72 -1.33 14.34
CA GLU A 519 -4.76 -0.78 15.21
C GLU A 519 -6.09 -0.58 14.48
N PRO A 520 -7.24 -1.00 15.05
CA PRO A 520 -8.57 -0.83 14.46
C PRO A 520 -9.13 0.60 14.67
N VAL A 521 -8.37 1.61 14.27
CA VAL A 521 -8.67 3.05 14.47
C VAL A 521 -9.13 3.77 13.20
N GLY A 522 -9.03 3.12 12.03
CA GLY A 522 -9.41 3.69 10.74
C GLY A 522 -10.89 4.03 10.61
N ARG A 523 -11.19 5.07 9.84
CA ARG A 523 -12.54 5.53 9.51
C ARG A 523 -12.62 6.22 8.15
N SER A 524 -13.48 5.71 7.28
CA SER A 524 -13.70 6.27 5.95
C SER A 524 -15.16 6.61 5.72
N VAL A 525 -15.41 7.49 4.75
CA VAL A 525 -16.73 8.03 4.47
C VAL A 525 -16.89 8.25 2.98
N TYR A 526 -17.78 7.48 2.37
CA TYR A 526 -18.25 7.70 1.01
C TYR A 526 -19.66 8.29 1.00
N SER A 527 -19.87 9.32 0.19
CA SER A 527 -21.18 9.83 -0.18
C SER A 527 -21.31 9.94 -1.68
N GLY A 528 -22.45 9.52 -2.23
CA GLY A 528 -22.73 9.64 -3.65
C GLY A 528 -24.19 9.99 -3.91
N LEU A 529 -24.43 10.99 -4.77
CA LEU A 529 -25.71 11.16 -5.44
C LEU A 529 -25.61 10.54 -6.83
N GLN A 530 -26.31 9.43 -7.03
CA GLN A 530 -26.39 8.73 -8.31
C GLN A 530 -27.72 9.06 -8.99
N MET A 531 -27.65 9.59 -10.19
CA MET A 531 -28.81 9.84 -11.03
C MET A 531 -28.71 8.97 -12.28
N LYS A 532 -29.82 8.38 -12.70
CA LYS A 532 -29.89 7.59 -13.92
C LYS A 532 -31.21 7.80 -14.64
N LEU A 533 -31.14 8.01 -15.94
CA LEU A 533 -32.25 8.10 -16.85
C LEU A 533 -32.15 6.96 -17.88
N VAL A 534 -33.18 6.13 -17.96
CA VAL A 534 -33.28 5.06 -18.95
C VAL A 534 -34.47 5.34 -19.85
N GLN A 535 -34.28 5.18 -21.16
CA GLN A 535 -35.34 5.24 -22.16
C GLN A 535 -35.26 4.02 -23.08
N LYS A 536 -36.39 3.33 -23.25
CA LYS A 536 -36.62 2.34 -24.31
C LYS A 536 -37.71 2.85 -25.24
N VAL A 537 -37.44 2.91 -26.54
CA VAL A 537 -38.43 3.34 -27.56
C VAL A 537 -38.46 2.34 -28.69
N SER A 538 -39.68 1.94 -29.07
CA SER A 538 -39.94 1.22 -30.31
C SER A 538 -40.22 2.22 -31.42
N ASN A 539 -39.60 2.03 -32.58
CA ASN A 539 -39.74 2.90 -33.75
C ASN A 539 -39.54 4.41 -33.46
N PRO A 540 -38.40 4.83 -32.85
CA PRO A 540 -38.18 6.23 -32.47
C PRO A 540 -38.14 7.17 -33.69
N MET A 541 -37.69 6.68 -34.84
CA MET A 541 -37.67 7.39 -36.11
C MET A 541 -37.66 6.39 -37.26
N ARG A 542 -37.99 6.84 -38.47
CA ARG A 542 -38.01 6.00 -39.68
C ARG A 542 -36.67 5.28 -39.85
N GLY A 543 -36.71 3.96 -39.95
CA GLY A 543 -35.52 3.12 -40.14
C GLY A 543 -34.91 2.54 -38.86
N VAL A 544 -35.25 3.05 -37.67
CA VAL A 544 -34.78 2.47 -36.39
C VAL A 544 -35.90 1.64 -35.80
N LYS A 545 -35.72 0.32 -35.66
CA LYS A 545 -36.75 -0.58 -35.10
C LYS A 545 -36.90 -0.43 -33.59
N ALA A 546 -35.78 -0.34 -32.90
CA ALA A 546 -35.73 -0.19 -31.45
C ALA A 546 -34.49 0.63 -31.06
N ALA A 547 -34.64 1.45 -30.01
CA ALA A 547 -33.54 2.14 -29.37
C ALA A 547 -33.65 2.02 -27.85
N ASN A 548 -32.51 1.74 -27.22
CA ASN A 548 -32.34 1.83 -25.77
C ASN A 548 -31.26 2.86 -25.48
N PHE A 549 -31.52 3.72 -24.50
CA PHE A 549 -30.59 4.76 -24.08
C PHE A 549 -30.54 4.81 -22.55
N GLN A 550 -29.33 5.01 -22.01
CA GLN A 550 -29.09 5.17 -20.60
C GLN A 550 -28.06 6.28 -20.38
N VAL A 551 -28.34 7.18 -19.46
CA VAL A 551 -27.38 8.14 -18.91
C VAL A 551 -27.36 7.96 -17.42
N SER A 552 -26.17 7.92 -16.84
CA SER A 552 -25.95 7.92 -15.40
C SER A 552 -24.91 8.96 -15.03
N TYR A 553 -25.14 9.65 -13.93
CA TYR A 553 -24.22 10.59 -13.34
C TYR A 553 -24.09 10.32 -11.84
N ALA A 554 -22.87 10.17 -11.36
CA ALA A 554 -22.55 10.12 -9.94
C ALA A 554 -21.78 11.39 -9.53
N LEU A 555 -22.32 12.09 -8.55
CA LEU A 555 -21.60 13.10 -7.77
C LEU A 555 -21.16 12.44 -6.46
N SER A 556 -19.88 12.10 -6.35
CA SER A 556 -19.34 11.37 -5.20
C SER A 556 -18.29 12.17 -4.43
N LYS A 557 -18.08 11.76 -3.18
CA LYS A 557 -16.97 12.18 -2.32
C LYS A 557 -16.62 11.00 -1.42
N PHE A 558 -15.40 10.52 -1.54
CA PHE A 558 -14.81 9.52 -0.67
C PHE A 558 -13.67 10.13 0.13
N THR A 559 -13.72 10.03 1.45
CA THR A 559 -12.65 10.50 2.34
C THR A 559 -12.19 9.41 3.29
N SER A 560 -10.88 9.34 3.51
CA SER A 560 -10.20 8.38 4.36
C SER A 560 -9.04 9.06 5.11
N GLN A 561 -8.47 8.42 6.12
CA GLN A 561 -7.22 8.88 6.76
C GLN A 561 -5.96 8.39 6.06
N VAL A 562 -6.14 7.52 5.07
CA VAL A 562 -5.06 6.89 4.31
C VAL A 562 -5.41 6.98 2.82
N HIS A 563 -4.40 6.99 1.96
CA HIS A 563 -4.61 7.14 0.52
C HIS A 563 -5.28 5.91 -0.12
N ASP A 564 -4.99 4.72 0.40
CA ASP A 564 -5.65 3.46 0.06
C ASP A 564 -5.99 2.70 1.34
N GLN A 565 -7.27 2.60 1.66
CA GLN A 565 -7.77 1.90 2.86
C GLN A 565 -7.91 0.38 2.69
N ASP A 566 -7.78 -0.14 1.47
CA ASP A 566 -7.95 -1.57 1.18
C ASP A 566 -6.64 -2.35 1.43
N PHE A 567 -5.53 -1.63 1.65
CA PHE A 567 -4.26 -2.13 2.15
C PHE A 567 -3.92 -1.58 3.53
N VAL A 568 -3.07 -2.30 4.25
CA VAL A 568 -2.50 -1.84 5.52
C VAL A 568 -1.53 -0.70 5.24
N THR A 569 -1.72 0.43 5.92
CA THR A 569 -0.96 1.67 5.71
C THR A 569 -0.45 2.21 7.04
N LEU A 570 0.75 2.80 7.01
CA LEU A 570 1.36 3.49 8.16
C LEU A 570 0.56 4.74 8.51
N ALA A 571 0.46 5.04 9.81
CA ALA A 571 -0.04 6.32 10.27
C ALA A 571 0.93 7.44 9.87
N GLU A 572 0.41 8.48 9.22
CA GLU A 572 1.21 9.68 8.88
C GLU A 572 1.58 10.51 10.11
N ASN A 573 0.87 10.32 11.23
CA ASN A 573 1.23 10.87 12.53
C ASN A 573 0.99 9.78 13.58
N ASN A 574 2.06 9.27 14.17
CA ASN A 574 1.98 8.22 15.20
C ASN A 574 1.25 8.70 16.48
N ASP A 575 1.28 10.00 16.80
CA ASP A 575 0.61 10.57 17.97
C ASP A 575 -0.90 10.75 17.77
N ASN A 576 -1.30 10.99 16.52
CA ASN A 576 -2.69 11.12 16.14
C ASN A 576 -2.92 10.52 14.75
N PRO A 577 -3.13 9.20 14.65
CA PRO A 577 -3.27 8.48 13.39
C PRO A 577 -4.45 8.95 12.51
N THR A 578 -5.34 9.78 13.06
CA THR A 578 -6.52 10.30 12.35
C THR A 578 -6.43 11.78 11.97
N GLN A 579 -5.31 12.44 12.28
CA GLN A 579 -5.14 13.88 12.06
C GLN A 579 -5.34 14.28 10.60
N PHE A 580 -4.78 13.50 9.69
CA PHE A 580 -4.89 13.76 8.26
C PHE A 580 -6.06 12.97 7.69
N THR A 581 -7.13 13.66 7.29
CA THR A 581 -8.31 13.04 6.69
C THR A 581 -8.69 13.84 5.44
N GLY A 582 -8.71 13.19 4.29
CA GLY A 582 -9.00 13.84 3.03
C GLY A 582 -9.44 12.87 1.94
N PRO A 583 -9.53 13.32 0.68
CA PRO A 583 -9.97 12.47 -0.42
C PRO A 583 -9.10 11.22 -0.59
N ASP A 584 -9.73 10.07 -0.68
CA ASP A 584 -9.07 8.78 -0.94
C ASP A 584 -8.54 8.72 -2.37
N GLY A 585 -7.48 7.93 -2.63
CA GLY A 585 -6.80 7.84 -3.93
C GLY A 585 -7.68 7.38 -5.09
N LEU A 586 -8.81 6.72 -4.81
CA LEU A 586 -9.79 6.30 -5.82
C LEU A 586 -11.02 7.21 -5.88
N ASP A 587 -11.05 8.31 -5.12
CA ASP A 587 -12.14 9.27 -5.17
C ASP A 587 -12.27 9.86 -6.58
N ARG A 588 -13.49 9.88 -7.10
CA ARG A 588 -13.85 10.65 -8.30
C ARG A 588 -15.09 11.45 -8.01
N LYS A 589 -14.97 12.77 -8.07
CA LYS A 589 -16.07 13.68 -7.77
C LYS A 589 -17.20 13.61 -8.78
N HIS A 590 -16.89 13.59 -10.07
CA HIS A 590 -17.86 13.57 -11.16
C HIS A 590 -17.63 12.34 -12.03
N GLN A 591 -18.67 11.52 -12.18
CA GLN A 591 -18.63 10.38 -13.08
C GLN A 591 -19.87 10.36 -13.96
N ILE A 592 -19.71 10.63 -15.25
CA ILE A 592 -20.79 10.53 -16.24
C ILE A 592 -20.53 9.29 -17.08
N SER A 593 -21.53 8.42 -17.18
CA SER A 593 -21.54 7.31 -18.13
C SER A 593 -22.82 7.35 -18.94
N PHE A 594 -22.74 7.08 -20.23
CA PHE A 594 -23.92 6.95 -21.07
C PHE A 594 -23.69 5.87 -22.10
N GLY A 595 -24.79 5.28 -22.56
CA GLY A 595 -24.73 4.27 -23.59
C GLY A 595 -26.07 4.07 -24.24
N GLY A 596 -26.03 3.44 -25.41
CA GLY A 596 -27.25 3.12 -26.12
C GLY A 596 -27.03 2.05 -27.17
N THR A 597 -28.12 1.38 -27.52
CA THR A 597 -28.17 0.37 -28.57
C THR A 597 -29.28 0.72 -29.55
N PHE A 598 -28.99 0.63 -30.84
CA PHE A 598 -29.91 0.95 -31.93
C PHE A 598 -30.01 -0.24 -32.87
N GLU A 599 -31.24 -0.68 -33.15
CA GLU A 599 -31.53 -1.69 -34.16
C GLU A 599 -31.92 -0.99 -35.47
N LEU A 600 -31.02 -1.04 -36.43
CA LEU A 600 -31.13 -0.39 -37.74
C LEU A 600 -31.61 -1.39 -38.81
N PRO A 601 -31.85 -0.95 -40.06
CA PRO A 601 -32.20 -1.84 -41.15
C PRO A 601 -31.05 -2.81 -41.47
N PHE A 602 -31.33 -3.82 -42.31
CA PHE A 602 -30.33 -4.80 -42.78
C PHE A 602 -29.58 -5.53 -41.65
N PHE A 603 -30.31 -5.94 -40.60
CA PHE A 603 -29.77 -6.65 -39.44
C PHE A 603 -28.64 -5.91 -38.72
N THR A 604 -28.50 -4.59 -38.91
CA THR A 604 -27.40 -3.83 -38.30
C THR A 604 -27.76 -3.42 -36.87
N ARG A 605 -26.92 -3.79 -35.91
CA ARG A 605 -27.02 -3.35 -34.52
C ARG A 605 -25.82 -2.47 -34.20
N ILE A 606 -26.09 -1.26 -33.74
CA ILE A 606 -25.06 -0.33 -33.26
C ILE A 606 -25.19 -0.18 -31.75
N SER A 607 -24.06 -0.25 -31.05
CA SER A 607 -23.95 0.04 -29.62
C SER A 607 -22.86 1.08 -29.39
N LEU A 608 -23.11 2.01 -28.47
CA LEU A 608 -22.14 3.01 -28.04
C LEU A 608 -22.13 3.08 -26.52
N VAL A 609 -20.95 3.32 -25.96
CA VAL A 609 -20.77 3.63 -24.54
C VAL A 609 -19.72 4.73 -24.40
N GLY A 610 -19.98 5.68 -23.51
CA GLY A 610 -19.11 6.81 -23.24
C GLY A 610 -18.99 7.06 -21.75
N HIS A 611 -17.78 7.43 -21.32
CA HIS A 611 -17.43 7.67 -19.92
C HIS A 611 -16.59 8.94 -19.79
N PHE A 612 -16.94 9.78 -18.82
CA PHE A 612 -16.23 11.01 -18.48
C PHE A 612 -16.09 11.07 -16.97
N TYR A 613 -14.88 10.81 -16.47
CA TYR A 613 -14.59 10.73 -15.04
C TYR A 613 -13.58 11.80 -14.64
N SER A 614 -13.91 12.62 -13.64
CA SER A 614 -13.03 13.68 -13.12
C SER A 614 -11.74 13.10 -12.54
N ALA A 615 -10.67 13.88 -12.53
CA ALA A 615 -9.35 13.53 -12.00
C ALA A 615 -9.37 12.79 -10.64
N LEU A 616 -8.45 11.84 -10.48
CA LEU A 616 -8.11 11.26 -9.18
C LEU A 616 -7.37 12.29 -8.33
N PRO A 617 -7.50 12.26 -7.00
CA PRO A 617 -6.67 13.10 -6.13
C PRO A 617 -5.25 12.53 -6.03
N GLN A 618 -4.34 13.34 -5.47
CA GLN A 618 -3.02 12.87 -5.06
C GLN A 618 -2.53 13.62 -3.82
N ASN A 619 -1.68 12.99 -3.02
CA ASN A 619 -1.05 13.63 -1.86
C ASN A 619 -0.02 14.69 -2.27
N ILE A 620 0.35 15.56 -1.33
CA ILE A 620 1.42 16.55 -1.48
C ILE A 620 2.30 16.48 -0.23
N PHE A 621 3.38 15.71 -0.30
CA PHE A 621 4.24 15.40 0.83
C PHE A 621 5.58 16.14 0.75
N LEU A 622 6.18 16.38 1.91
CA LEU A 622 7.56 16.87 1.97
C LEU A 622 8.51 15.81 1.39
N PRO A 623 9.53 16.22 0.61
CA PRO A 623 10.49 15.27 0.05
C PRO A 623 11.51 14.86 1.11
N GLN A 624 11.89 13.58 1.09
CA GLN A 624 13.02 13.09 1.89
C GLN A 624 14.33 13.36 1.15
N LEU A 625 15.16 14.22 1.74
CA LEU A 625 16.37 14.73 1.10
C LEU A 625 17.64 14.46 1.90
N THR A 626 17.52 13.83 3.07
CA THR A 626 18.67 13.58 3.95
C THR A 626 19.18 12.14 3.81
N SER A 627 20.48 11.95 3.97
CA SER A 627 21.12 10.63 4.10
C SER A 627 21.27 10.28 5.57
N GLY A 628 20.15 10.30 6.29
CA GLY A 628 20.08 10.24 7.75
C GLY A 628 19.72 11.58 8.39
N GLY A 629 18.99 11.51 9.51
CA GLY A 629 18.47 12.67 10.22
C GLY A 629 17.17 13.21 9.65
N GLU A 630 16.37 12.35 9.01
CA GLU A 630 15.12 12.76 8.33
C GLU A 630 14.09 13.37 9.31
N ILE A 631 14.13 12.96 10.59
CA ILE A 631 13.35 13.58 11.68
C ILE A 631 13.71 15.07 11.91
N PHE A 632 14.85 15.53 11.41
CA PHE A 632 15.27 16.93 11.47
C PHE A 632 14.83 17.75 10.25
N ALA A 633 14.32 17.10 9.20
CA ALA A 633 13.92 17.74 7.95
C ALA A 633 12.40 17.68 7.73
N THR A 634 11.77 16.51 7.85
CA THR A 634 10.37 16.32 7.40
C THR A 634 9.38 15.93 8.50
N ASP A 635 9.84 15.61 9.71
CA ASP A 635 9.01 15.40 10.91
C ASP A 635 8.69 16.75 11.59
N TRP A 636 7.83 17.56 10.98
CA TRP A 636 7.48 18.87 11.52
C TRP A 636 6.50 18.78 12.69
N LEU A 637 5.76 17.67 12.82
CA LEU A 637 4.92 17.38 14.00
C LEU A 637 5.75 16.92 15.21
N GLY A 638 6.93 16.35 14.99
CA GLY A 638 7.79 15.79 16.05
C GLY A 638 7.29 14.47 16.61
N SER A 639 6.45 13.76 15.84
CA SER A 639 5.77 12.52 16.26
C SER A 639 6.60 11.27 15.97
N GLY A 640 7.72 11.42 15.25
CA GLY A 640 8.49 10.32 14.71
C GLY A 640 7.88 9.84 13.38
N LEU A 641 8.74 9.53 12.42
CA LEU A 641 8.33 9.02 11.11
C LEU A 641 8.13 7.50 11.17
N GLY A 642 7.13 7.00 10.44
CA GLY A 642 6.91 5.55 10.29
C GLY A 642 8.10 4.84 9.62
N SER A 643 8.25 3.53 9.88
CA SER A 643 9.38 2.69 9.45
C SER A 643 9.62 2.64 7.93
N GLY A 644 8.64 3.06 7.12
CA GLY A 644 8.74 3.25 5.67
C GLY A 644 7.93 4.44 5.15
N SER A 645 7.68 5.46 5.99
CA SER A 645 6.86 6.62 5.60
C SER A 645 7.67 7.64 4.78
N PRO A 646 7.17 8.09 3.61
CA PRO A 646 7.81 9.03 2.67
C PRO A 646 7.96 10.49 3.16
N GLY A 647 7.69 10.77 4.44
CA GLY A 647 7.67 12.12 5.02
C GLY A 647 6.25 12.63 5.22
N GLU A 648 6.08 13.68 6.03
CA GLU A 648 4.75 14.17 6.40
C GLU A 648 4.09 15.02 5.28
N PRO A 649 2.75 15.12 5.25
CA PRO A 649 2.05 16.06 4.38
C PRO A 649 2.57 17.49 4.58
N VAL A 650 2.67 18.26 3.48
CA VAL A 650 3.08 19.67 3.56
C VAL A 650 2.16 20.41 4.54
N PRO A 651 2.70 21.19 5.50
CA PRO A 651 1.89 21.90 6.49
C PRO A 651 0.68 22.64 5.89
N GLY A 652 -0.51 22.33 6.39
CA GLY A 652 -1.78 22.90 5.92
C GLY A 652 -2.46 22.13 4.78
N THR A 653 -1.90 21.01 4.34
CA THR A 653 -2.51 20.07 3.39
C THR A 653 -3.10 18.85 4.10
N GLN A 654 -3.85 18.03 3.35
CA GLN A 654 -4.49 16.79 3.81
C GLN A 654 -4.17 15.66 2.82
N ILE A 655 -4.53 14.42 3.17
CA ILE A 655 -4.53 13.31 2.21
C ILE A 655 -5.40 13.67 1.00
N GLY A 656 -4.94 13.34 -0.21
CA GLY A 656 -5.62 13.60 -1.48
C GLY A 656 -5.83 15.09 -1.81
N GLN A 657 -4.92 15.96 -1.37
CA GLN A 657 -5.05 17.42 -1.51
C GLN A 657 -5.02 17.89 -2.98
N PHE A 658 -4.14 17.32 -3.82
CA PHE A 658 -3.98 17.68 -5.23
C PHE A 658 -5.20 17.20 -6.04
N GLU A 659 -5.61 17.97 -7.06
CA GLU A 659 -6.88 17.84 -7.81
C GLU A 659 -8.16 17.98 -6.97
N ARG A 660 -8.03 18.50 -5.75
CA ARG A 660 -9.15 18.72 -4.82
C ARG A 660 -9.09 20.11 -4.23
N GLY A 661 -8.26 20.31 -3.21
CA GLY A 661 -8.02 21.62 -2.59
C GLY A 661 -6.90 22.41 -3.27
N THR A 662 -5.99 21.71 -3.94
CA THR A 662 -4.84 22.26 -4.66
C THR A 662 -4.80 21.70 -6.08
N ASN A 663 -4.31 22.47 -7.04
CA ASN A 663 -4.10 22.07 -8.43
C ASN A 663 -2.80 22.73 -8.95
N ALA A 664 -2.37 22.42 -10.17
CA ALA A 664 -1.14 22.97 -10.75
C ALA A 664 -1.13 24.52 -10.77
N GLY A 665 -2.31 25.14 -10.94
CA GLY A 665 -2.45 26.60 -10.98
C GLY A 665 -2.24 27.31 -9.65
N ASN A 666 -2.53 26.67 -8.51
CA ASN A 666 -2.35 27.25 -7.18
C ASN A 666 -1.28 26.56 -6.31
N LEU A 667 -0.68 25.48 -6.79
CA LEU A 667 0.38 24.74 -6.07
C LEU A 667 1.56 25.65 -5.69
N GLN A 668 1.95 26.59 -6.56
CA GLN A 668 3.03 27.54 -6.23
C GLN A 668 2.69 28.39 -5.00
N ASN A 669 1.42 28.71 -4.76
CA ASN A 669 1.03 29.46 -3.56
C ASN A 669 1.17 28.63 -2.28
N VAL A 670 0.87 27.32 -2.36
CA VAL A 670 1.09 26.37 -1.26
C VAL A 670 2.58 26.29 -0.94
N ILE A 671 3.41 26.12 -1.97
CA ILE A 671 4.87 26.08 -1.86
C ILE A 671 5.43 27.39 -1.30
N ASN A 672 4.99 28.55 -1.79
CA ASN A 672 5.42 29.86 -1.27
C ASN A 672 5.02 30.07 0.19
N THR A 673 3.81 29.63 0.57
CA THR A 673 3.32 29.71 1.96
C THR A 673 4.16 28.83 2.88
N TYR A 674 4.50 27.63 2.43
CA TYR A 674 5.39 26.74 3.16
C TYR A 674 6.80 27.34 3.27
N ASN A 675 7.42 27.71 2.14
CA ASN A 675 8.80 28.22 2.11
C ASN A 675 8.97 29.50 2.95
N SER A 676 7.96 30.36 3.00
CA SER A 676 8.03 31.60 3.79
C SER A 676 7.90 31.38 5.31
N LYS A 677 7.34 30.26 5.75
CA LYS A 677 7.03 30.01 7.18
C LYS A 677 7.86 28.89 7.81
N PHE A 678 8.22 27.88 7.01
CA PHE A 678 8.76 26.61 7.51
C PHE A 678 10.16 26.34 6.96
N ALA A 679 10.44 26.64 5.69
CA ALA A 679 11.74 26.31 5.13
C ALA A 679 12.89 27.00 5.89
N GLY A 680 13.96 26.24 6.13
CA GLY A 680 15.13 26.67 6.90
C GLY A 680 14.91 26.73 8.42
N THR A 681 13.71 26.40 8.92
CA THR A 681 13.45 26.32 10.37
C THR A 681 13.71 24.91 10.91
N LEU A 682 13.93 24.79 12.21
CA LEU A 682 14.19 23.51 12.87
C LEU A 682 12.86 22.78 13.15
N THR A 683 12.84 21.47 12.92
CA THR A 683 11.77 20.60 13.44
C THR A 683 11.82 20.50 14.96
N PRO A 684 10.79 19.94 15.63
CA PRO A 684 10.84 19.70 17.07
C PRO A 684 12.07 18.91 17.52
N ALA A 685 12.49 17.87 16.78
CA ALA A 685 13.70 17.11 17.10
C ALA A 685 14.97 17.96 16.94
N GLY A 686 15.06 18.79 15.89
CA GLY A 686 16.18 19.71 15.69
C GLY A 686 16.30 20.75 16.81
N ASN A 687 15.16 21.26 17.30
CA ASN A 687 15.11 22.15 18.45
C ASN A 687 15.66 21.49 19.73
N MET A 688 15.46 20.18 19.93
CA MET A 688 16.03 19.47 21.07
C MET A 688 17.57 19.46 21.04
N LEU A 689 18.17 19.26 19.85
CA LEU A 689 19.63 19.30 19.70
C LEU A 689 20.20 20.69 19.98
N VAL A 690 19.56 21.75 19.47
CA VAL A 690 20.05 23.13 19.64
C VAL A 690 19.84 23.64 21.06
N ASN A 691 18.66 23.45 21.64
CA ASN A 691 18.34 23.94 22.99
C ASN A 691 19.19 23.27 24.08
N ASN A 692 19.70 22.07 23.84
CA ASN A 692 20.55 21.33 24.77
C ASN A 692 22.05 21.39 24.42
N ASN A 693 22.48 22.29 23.53
CA ASN A 693 23.88 22.47 23.14
C ASN A 693 24.54 21.19 22.57
N VAL A 694 23.78 20.35 21.88
CA VAL A 694 24.32 19.20 21.13
C VAL A 694 24.78 19.66 19.74
N MET A 695 23.99 20.47 19.05
CA MET A 695 24.36 21.07 17.77
C MET A 695 24.08 22.57 17.81
N THR A 696 24.79 23.36 17.02
CA THR A 696 24.40 24.77 16.79
C THR A 696 23.37 24.86 15.67
N SER A 697 22.60 25.94 15.61
CA SER A 697 21.75 26.21 14.44
C SER A 697 22.56 26.25 13.13
N ALA A 698 23.82 26.71 13.19
CA ALA A 698 24.71 26.70 12.04
C ALA A 698 25.09 25.27 11.61
N ASP A 699 25.32 24.35 12.56
CA ASP A 699 25.56 22.94 12.26
C ASP A 699 24.33 22.31 11.58
N MET A 700 23.14 22.55 12.15
CA MET A 700 21.88 22.03 11.61
C MET A 700 21.66 22.50 10.15
N THR A 701 21.84 23.80 9.88
CA THR A 701 21.72 24.35 8.53
C THR A 701 22.81 23.81 7.59
N ALA A 702 24.05 23.67 8.06
CA ALA A 702 25.15 23.15 7.24
C ALA A 702 24.92 21.69 6.82
N LEU A 703 24.33 20.88 7.71
CA LEU A 703 23.94 19.51 7.43
C LEU A 703 22.64 19.40 6.65
N GLY A 704 21.91 20.49 6.38
CA GLY A 704 20.57 20.41 5.79
C GLY A 704 19.53 19.75 6.70
N TRP A 705 19.81 19.65 8.01
CA TRP A 705 18.89 19.17 9.05
C TRP A 705 17.95 20.28 9.52
N VAL A 706 17.24 20.83 8.55
CA VAL A 706 16.23 21.87 8.70
C VAL A 706 15.10 21.53 7.73
N MET A 707 13.91 22.07 7.98
CA MET A 707 12.80 21.92 7.04
C MET A 707 13.22 22.37 5.63
N PRO A 708 13.05 21.52 4.60
CA PRO A 708 13.67 21.74 3.29
C PRO A 708 13.04 22.93 2.58
N GLN A 709 13.80 23.59 1.71
CA GLN A 709 13.25 24.55 0.75
C GLN A 709 12.58 23.78 -0.39
N LEU A 710 11.28 23.95 -0.57
CA LEU A 710 10.56 23.30 -1.65
C LEU A 710 10.86 24.00 -3.00
N PRO A 711 11.13 23.24 -4.07
CA PRO A 711 11.35 23.76 -5.41
C PRO A 711 10.11 24.45 -5.99
N ASN A 712 10.29 25.27 -7.02
CA ASN A 712 9.18 25.90 -7.73
C ASN A 712 8.43 24.91 -8.64
N VAL A 713 7.15 25.19 -8.88
CA VAL A 713 6.34 24.46 -9.85
C VAL A 713 6.92 24.63 -11.26
N ALA A 714 7.07 23.53 -12.00
CA ALA A 714 7.58 23.56 -13.37
C ALA A 714 6.71 24.47 -14.27
N PRO A 715 7.30 25.25 -15.19
CA PRO A 715 6.51 26.13 -16.04
C PRO A 715 5.63 25.29 -16.96
N GLY A 716 4.31 25.55 -16.95
CA GLY A 716 3.36 24.75 -17.70
C GLY A 716 3.10 23.36 -17.09
N ALA A 717 3.30 23.22 -15.78
CA ALA A 717 2.82 22.06 -15.03
C ALA A 717 1.35 21.78 -15.33
N VAL A 718 0.99 20.51 -15.46
CA VAL A 718 -0.35 20.08 -15.87
C VAL A 718 -1.14 19.50 -14.70
N ASP A 719 -2.44 19.80 -14.68
CA ASP A 719 -3.41 19.10 -13.86
C ASP A 719 -3.66 17.69 -14.41
N PHE A 720 -4.21 16.82 -13.56
CA PHE A 720 -4.65 15.51 -14.00
C PHE A 720 -5.90 15.63 -14.85
N GLY A 721 -5.83 15.07 -16.05
CA GLY A 721 -6.93 15.10 -17.01
C GLY A 721 -8.13 14.27 -16.56
N TRP A 722 -9.30 14.62 -17.08
CA TRP A 722 -10.45 13.73 -17.02
C TRP A 722 -10.18 12.46 -17.83
N LEU A 723 -10.54 11.31 -17.27
CA LEU A 723 -10.56 10.06 -17.99
C LEU A 723 -11.75 10.07 -18.95
N LYS A 724 -11.46 9.86 -20.23
CA LYS A 724 -12.41 9.89 -21.34
C LYS A 724 -12.36 8.58 -22.10
N GLY A 725 -13.44 7.82 -22.06
CA GLY A 725 -13.61 6.59 -22.83
C GLY A 725 -14.81 6.72 -23.77
N PHE A 726 -14.66 6.25 -25.01
CA PHE A 726 -15.78 6.15 -25.94
C PHE A 726 -15.60 4.93 -26.83
N ASP A 727 -16.47 3.94 -26.66
CA ASP A 727 -16.40 2.70 -27.39
C ASP A 727 -17.65 2.52 -28.25
N PHE A 728 -17.44 1.87 -29.39
CA PHE A 728 -18.44 1.67 -30.41
C PHE A 728 -18.41 0.23 -30.88
N LYS A 729 -19.58 -0.38 -31.09
CA LYS A 729 -19.69 -1.69 -31.71
C LYS A 729 -20.77 -1.70 -32.77
N ALA A 730 -20.42 -2.17 -33.97
CA ALA A 730 -21.37 -2.55 -35.00
C ALA A 730 -21.40 -4.08 -35.10
N ALA A 731 -22.59 -4.67 -35.13
CA ALA A 731 -22.78 -6.11 -35.28
C ALA A 731 -23.90 -6.41 -36.28
N TRP A 732 -23.77 -7.51 -37.01
CA TRP A 732 -24.73 -7.96 -38.02
C TRP A 732 -25.26 -9.36 -37.68
N PRO A 733 -26.22 -9.48 -36.74
CA PRO A 733 -26.86 -10.75 -36.43
C PRO A 733 -27.69 -11.30 -37.60
N ILE A 734 -27.04 -12.10 -38.45
CA ILE A 734 -27.64 -12.77 -39.59
C ILE A 734 -28.16 -14.13 -39.12
N LYS A 735 -29.46 -14.32 -39.25
CA LYS A 735 -30.09 -15.62 -39.04
C LYS A 735 -29.87 -16.47 -40.30
N VAL A 736 -29.10 -17.56 -40.18
CA VAL A 736 -28.79 -18.46 -41.30
C VAL A 736 -29.84 -19.57 -41.38
N THR A 737 -30.20 -20.16 -40.24
CA THR A 737 -31.30 -21.14 -40.11
C THR A 737 -32.12 -20.84 -38.85
N GLU A 738 -33.10 -21.68 -38.51
CA GLU A 738 -33.84 -21.55 -37.26
C GLU A 738 -32.98 -21.80 -36.01
N ARG A 739 -31.91 -22.58 -36.15
CA ARG A 739 -31.01 -22.97 -35.05
C ARG A 739 -29.67 -22.23 -35.10
N VAL A 740 -29.24 -21.79 -36.29
CA VAL A 740 -27.93 -21.16 -36.47
C VAL A 740 -28.05 -19.66 -36.72
N ARG A 741 -27.36 -18.87 -35.90
CA ARG A 741 -27.16 -17.43 -36.07
C ARG A 741 -25.67 -17.12 -36.14
N VAL A 742 -25.31 -16.30 -37.12
CA VAL A 742 -23.95 -15.79 -37.30
C VAL A 742 -23.97 -14.28 -37.09
N GLU A 743 -23.07 -13.78 -36.25
CA GLU A 743 -22.98 -12.36 -35.91
C GLU A 743 -21.53 -11.90 -36.08
N PRO A 744 -21.15 -11.45 -37.30
CA PRO A 744 -19.95 -10.66 -37.50
C PRO A 744 -20.08 -9.33 -36.76
N SER A 745 -18.97 -8.80 -36.27
CA SER A 745 -18.94 -7.52 -35.59
C SER A 745 -17.61 -6.80 -35.73
N VAL A 746 -17.67 -5.48 -35.62
CA VAL A 746 -16.52 -4.59 -35.49
C VAL A 746 -16.70 -3.77 -34.23
N SER A 747 -15.75 -3.88 -33.31
CA SER A 747 -15.66 -3.04 -32.12
C SER A 747 -14.53 -2.03 -32.30
N ILE A 748 -14.76 -0.77 -31.94
CA ILE A 748 -13.75 0.28 -31.92
C ILE A 748 -13.68 0.78 -30.47
N PHE A 749 -12.56 0.53 -29.82
CA PHE A 749 -12.28 1.00 -28.47
C PHE A 749 -11.56 2.35 -28.54
N ASN A 750 -11.94 3.30 -27.69
CA ASN A 750 -11.46 4.68 -27.74
C ASN A 750 -11.63 5.30 -29.15
N LEU A 751 -12.86 5.34 -29.65
CA LEU A 751 -13.27 5.80 -30.99
C LEU A 751 -12.64 7.14 -31.38
N PHE A 752 -12.59 8.09 -30.45
CA PHE A 752 -12.03 9.43 -30.68
C PHE A 752 -10.53 9.53 -30.41
N ASN A 753 -9.88 8.41 -30.08
CA ASN A 753 -8.45 8.31 -29.81
C ASN A 753 -7.98 9.34 -28.75
N PHE A 754 -8.72 9.46 -27.64
CA PHE A 754 -8.34 10.31 -26.53
C PHE A 754 -7.03 9.81 -25.92
N ALA A 755 -6.05 10.70 -25.78
CA ALA A 755 -4.83 10.43 -25.02
C ALA A 755 -5.14 10.63 -23.52
N ASN A 756 -5.53 9.55 -22.84
CA ASN A 756 -5.70 9.57 -21.39
C ASN A 756 -4.35 9.43 -20.69
N SER A 757 -4.24 10.07 -19.54
CA SER A 757 -3.09 9.99 -18.65
C SER A 757 -3.55 9.95 -17.20
N PHE A 758 -2.64 9.65 -16.27
CA PHE A 758 -2.90 9.69 -14.83
C PHE A 758 -4.04 8.72 -14.43
N LEU A 759 -3.93 7.47 -14.91
CA LEU A 759 -4.84 6.40 -14.47
C LEU A 759 -4.49 5.96 -13.04
N GLY A 760 -5.42 5.28 -12.37
CA GLY A 760 -5.14 4.69 -11.06
C GLY A 760 -3.94 3.75 -11.15
N GLY A 761 -2.99 3.88 -10.23
CA GLY A 761 -1.71 3.16 -10.25
C GLY A 761 -0.63 3.74 -11.19
N ASN A 762 -0.89 4.84 -11.91
CA ASN A 762 0.12 5.54 -12.72
C ASN A 762 -0.04 7.07 -12.59
N LEU A 763 0.14 7.57 -11.35
CA LEU A 763 0.12 8.98 -11.00
C LEU A 763 1.55 9.50 -10.73
N PRO A 764 1.81 10.81 -10.86
CA PRO A 764 3.08 11.40 -10.44
C PRO A 764 3.34 11.23 -8.93
N LEU A 765 4.61 11.30 -8.55
CA LEU A 765 5.06 11.23 -7.16
C LEU A 765 4.33 12.25 -6.28
N GLU A 766 3.93 11.78 -5.10
CA GLU A 766 3.29 12.56 -4.04
C GLU A 766 4.26 13.52 -3.35
N GLN A 767 5.54 13.14 -3.29
CA GLN A 767 6.60 13.97 -2.72
C GLN A 767 7.00 15.10 -3.67
N LEU A 768 7.18 16.29 -3.12
CA LEU A 768 7.61 17.48 -3.87
C LEU A 768 9.14 17.49 -4.08
N THR A 769 9.65 16.47 -4.76
CA THR A 769 11.09 16.23 -4.94
C THR A 769 11.75 17.29 -5.82
N PRO A 770 12.94 17.80 -5.45
CA PRO A 770 13.76 18.66 -6.30
C PRO A 770 14.16 18.01 -7.63
N GLY A 771 13.96 18.75 -8.71
CA GLY A 771 14.50 18.49 -10.04
C GLY A 771 15.57 19.50 -10.44
N SER A 772 15.83 19.59 -11.75
CA SER A 772 16.81 20.53 -12.30
C SER A 772 16.36 21.99 -12.18
N ASN A 773 17.31 22.92 -12.09
CA ASN A 773 17.09 24.37 -12.15
C ASN A 773 16.16 24.94 -11.05
N GLY A 774 16.11 24.30 -9.88
CA GLY A 774 15.26 24.75 -8.76
C GLY A 774 13.77 24.52 -8.96
N MET A 775 13.40 23.63 -9.91
CA MET A 775 12.03 23.24 -10.17
C MET A 775 11.74 21.86 -9.60
N LEU A 776 10.46 21.51 -9.47
CA LEU A 776 10.02 20.17 -9.09
C LEU A 776 10.44 19.12 -10.15
N ALA A 777 10.72 17.90 -9.69
CA ALA A 777 11.17 16.80 -10.53
C ALA A 777 10.12 16.43 -11.60
N SER A 778 10.56 16.03 -12.79
CA SER A 778 9.69 15.80 -13.96
C SER A 778 8.67 14.68 -13.80
N ASN A 779 8.76 13.92 -12.72
CA ASN A 779 7.91 12.80 -12.33
C ASN A 779 7.06 13.09 -11.08
N SER A 780 7.18 14.28 -10.45
CA SER A 780 6.41 14.65 -9.27
C SER A 780 5.21 15.52 -9.59
N VAL A 781 4.24 15.57 -8.66
CA VAL A 781 3.18 16.58 -8.67
C VAL A 781 3.82 17.97 -8.82
N GLY A 782 3.32 18.77 -9.77
CA GLY A 782 3.86 20.09 -10.09
C GLY A 782 5.13 20.13 -10.94
N GLY A 783 5.78 19.01 -11.22
CA GLY A 783 6.93 18.91 -12.13
C GLY A 783 6.62 18.27 -13.48
N VAL A 784 5.49 17.55 -13.59
CA VAL A 784 4.98 17.04 -14.86
C VAL A 784 4.41 18.17 -15.72
N THR A 785 4.91 18.28 -16.94
CA THR A 785 4.49 19.21 -18.00
C THR A 785 4.08 18.43 -19.25
N ARG A 786 3.57 19.12 -20.28
CA ARG A 786 3.28 18.46 -21.58
C ARG A 786 4.50 17.83 -22.25
N GLN A 787 5.71 18.28 -21.92
CA GLN A 787 6.95 17.79 -22.55
C GLN A 787 7.40 16.43 -21.98
N ASN A 788 7.07 16.13 -20.72
CA ASN A 788 7.51 14.93 -20.01
C ASN A 788 6.34 14.02 -19.56
N ILE A 789 5.12 14.24 -20.06
CA ILE A 789 3.91 13.50 -19.67
C ILE A 789 3.85 12.05 -20.18
N LEU A 790 4.73 11.65 -21.11
CA LEU A 790 4.64 10.36 -21.79
C LEU A 790 4.59 9.13 -20.87
N PRO A 791 5.38 9.04 -19.77
CA PRO A 791 5.33 7.90 -18.85
C PRO A 791 3.96 7.69 -18.19
N PHE A 792 3.20 8.77 -18.02
CA PHE A 792 1.89 8.76 -17.36
C PHE A 792 0.71 8.51 -18.32
N ARG A 793 0.98 8.28 -19.60
CA ARG A 793 -0.08 7.98 -20.58
C ARG A 793 -0.58 6.56 -20.42
N ALA A 794 -1.87 6.37 -20.66
CA ALA A 794 -2.46 5.04 -20.76
C ALA A 794 -1.82 4.26 -21.93
N THR A 795 -1.36 3.04 -21.67
CA THR A 795 -0.78 2.12 -22.67
C THR A 795 -1.43 0.74 -22.55
N PHE A 796 -1.11 -0.18 -23.48
CA PHE A 796 -1.68 -1.53 -23.48
C PHE A 796 -0.99 -2.50 -22.50
N ALA A 797 0.16 -2.13 -21.93
CA ALA A 797 1.02 -3.04 -21.18
C ALA A 797 1.08 -4.43 -21.86
N SER A 798 0.88 -5.53 -21.12
CA SER A 798 0.86 -6.91 -21.63
C SER A 798 -0.56 -7.44 -21.96
N GLY A 799 -1.61 -6.63 -21.84
CA GLY A 799 -3.01 -7.05 -22.00
C GLY A 799 -3.62 -6.77 -23.37
N THR A 800 -4.69 -7.49 -23.73
CA THR A 800 -5.44 -7.27 -24.99
C THR A 800 -6.44 -6.10 -24.92
N TYR A 801 -6.77 -5.63 -23.72
CA TYR A 801 -7.66 -4.49 -23.48
C TYR A 801 -7.15 -3.63 -22.32
N ALA A 802 -7.08 -2.32 -22.54
CA ALA A 802 -6.78 -1.34 -21.51
C ALA A 802 -7.71 -0.13 -21.69
N PHE A 803 -8.58 0.12 -20.70
CA PHE A 803 -9.57 1.19 -20.79
C PHE A 803 -8.89 2.56 -20.91
N GLY A 804 -9.28 3.33 -21.92
CA GLY A 804 -8.70 4.65 -22.18
C GLY A 804 -7.29 4.62 -22.81
N ALA A 805 -6.74 3.45 -23.12
CA ALA A 805 -5.51 3.28 -23.91
C ALA A 805 -5.75 3.71 -25.38
N PRO A 806 -4.70 3.74 -26.24
CA PRO A 806 -4.83 4.14 -27.64
C PRO A 806 -5.93 3.37 -28.39
N ARG A 807 -6.43 3.92 -29.50
CA ARG A 807 -7.54 3.31 -30.24
C ARG A 807 -7.21 1.90 -30.72
N GLN A 808 -8.16 0.98 -30.52
CA GLN A 808 -8.12 -0.38 -31.07
C GLN A 808 -9.34 -0.65 -31.94
N ILE A 809 -9.16 -1.54 -32.92
CA ILE A 809 -10.25 -2.07 -33.74
C ILE A 809 -10.19 -3.58 -33.62
N GLU A 810 -11.29 -4.17 -33.17
CA GLU A 810 -11.46 -5.62 -33.05
C GLU A 810 -12.49 -6.10 -34.06
N PHE A 811 -12.16 -7.17 -34.77
CA PHE A 811 -13.09 -7.89 -35.63
C PHE A 811 -13.51 -9.16 -34.91
N GLY A 812 -14.81 -9.33 -34.70
CA GLY A 812 -15.37 -10.47 -33.98
C GLY A 812 -16.34 -11.27 -34.84
N LEU A 813 -16.41 -12.58 -34.59
CA LEU A 813 -17.43 -13.47 -35.17
C LEU A 813 -18.02 -14.31 -34.03
N LYS A 814 -19.32 -14.17 -33.80
CA LYS A 814 -20.08 -15.04 -32.89
C LYS A 814 -20.96 -15.98 -33.69
N VAL A 815 -20.95 -17.26 -33.34
CA VAL A 815 -21.85 -18.28 -33.90
C VAL A 815 -22.65 -18.90 -32.76
N ASP A 816 -23.97 -18.76 -32.82
CA ASP A 816 -24.92 -19.36 -31.89
C ASP A 816 -25.60 -20.55 -32.60
N PHE A 817 -25.67 -21.71 -31.92
CA PHE A 817 -26.24 -22.98 -32.42
C PHE A 817 -27.47 -23.41 -31.63
#